data_AF-A0A2V4BRT3-F1
#
_entry.id   AF-A0A2V4BRT3-F1
#
_cell.length_a   1.000
_cell.length_b   1.000
_cell.length_c   1.000
_cell.angle_alpha   90.00
_cell.angle_beta   90.00
_cell.angle_gamma   90.00
#
_symmetry.space_group_name_H-M   'P 1'
#
loop_
_entity.id
_entity.type
_entity.pdbx_description
1 polymer ?
#
loop_
_entity_poly.entity_id
_entity_poly.type
_entity_poly.pdbx_seq_one_letter_code
_entity_poly.pdbx_strand_id
1 'polypeptide(L)'
;MKNYSKYKKAKEVYLSPEFAFPIAVIVMASAITYGCLYFLGITVAILFNVFISFCGNFFFYYYGKSSTHITLEFLIRVALTTAFFLFIDYGVYALVIYQKTDVFNKLYLYIWLTIIVGGPFLYYVFQHSRYYFQEKSMAVTYIKVFFKVHHDRELLSYIDTIQFVNTARCTMSDIKLEKPNCFYSESELNKMDSRDRNYYTGKSVFSEMIHLPFGTDSLFMSWYSIIEDKYYDIEVPFPFEKLVIEQEKYPTNVSAALRGKKTKKLNLHIHENGGIRLFNEDEVLIDLPESIPTVISEEQRNEKIEFHRHSHDYYRDQKAFSGLIEKIKTSGRIQERFLIKNKLMLWSMTLSGLKGNNYLDLQDVSFSKYKTELAELETENLRFLPKEIGIVYRGNYLYDWLTLSINTLELYHSIQELTAGNHEIPVLFDLVFEDFSETGLKFTIRARDKFVLFNNWKIDIKKDRKQDMTDHLLDIDEDQQKRDLYKEAWDLVAGKQYDLAQAKCDAIKAIDPRYGFAYFLEARLVWYKEGLEACYAKKDYFIAKTQHEPAALAHIYNNYGCLYDLESRYEESLSEFEKAIASNPKEGTYVCNLAEVYCKLNNPQKALEAAEKSKKTGHESATLNAILESKGMRYS
;
A
#
# COMPACT_ATOMS: atom_id res chain seq x y z
N MET A 1 -34.22 -19.04 4.39
CA MET A 1 -33.30 -19.83 5.26
C MET A 1 -33.74 -19.68 6.72
N LYS A 2 -33.80 -20.79 7.47
CA LYS A 2 -34.16 -20.86 8.91
C LYS A 2 -33.19 -20.02 9.79
N ASN A 3 -33.46 -19.88 11.08
CA ASN A 3 -32.79 -19.01 12.07
C ASN A 3 -31.24 -19.16 12.19
N TYR A 4 -30.47 -18.76 11.18
CA TYR A 4 -29.01 -18.70 11.23
C TYR A 4 -28.55 -17.33 11.75
N SER A 5 -27.57 -17.34 12.65
CA SER A 5 -26.89 -16.12 13.11
C SER A 5 -25.80 -15.72 12.12
N LYS A 6 -25.70 -14.43 11.81
CA LYS A 6 -24.61 -13.85 11.00
C LYS A 6 -23.59 -13.17 11.89
N TYR A 7 -22.39 -12.97 11.36
CA TYR A 7 -21.43 -12.06 11.93
C TYR A 7 -22.06 -10.66 12.11
N LYS A 8 -21.82 -10.05 13.27
CA LYS A 8 -22.24 -8.69 13.59
C LYS A 8 -21.06 -7.98 14.23
N LYS A 9 -20.51 -6.99 13.54
CA LYS A 9 -19.44 -6.14 14.05
C LYS A 9 -19.91 -5.44 15.33
N ALA A 10 -19.18 -5.58 16.43
CA ALA A 10 -19.50 -4.84 17.65
C ALA A 10 -19.19 -3.35 17.44
N LYS A 11 -20.02 -2.48 18.00
CA LYS A 11 -19.74 -1.04 18.01
C LYS A 11 -18.68 -0.77 19.07
N GLU A 12 -17.56 -0.21 18.64
CA GLU A 12 -16.49 0.23 19.54
C GLU A 12 -17.01 1.29 20.52
N VAL A 13 -16.57 1.18 21.76
CA VAL A 13 -16.97 2.08 22.84
C VAL A 13 -15.97 3.23 22.91
N TYR A 14 -16.29 4.32 22.22
CA TYR A 14 -15.52 5.55 22.25
C TYR A 14 -16.11 6.56 23.22
N LEU A 15 -15.25 7.20 24.02
CA LEU A 15 -15.54 8.52 24.57
C LEU A 15 -15.37 9.52 23.42
N SER A 16 -16.44 9.79 22.67
CA SER A 16 -16.37 10.76 21.59
C SER A 16 -16.02 12.15 22.15
N PRO A 17 -15.29 13.00 21.40
CA PRO A 17 -15.07 14.41 21.76
C PRO A 17 -16.38 15.17 22.00
N GLU A 18 -17.51 14.66 21.49
CA GLU A 18 -18.85 15.19 21.70
C GLU A 18 -19.26 15.16 23.19
N PHE A 19 -18.66 14.29 24.01
CA PHE A 19 -18.83 14.31 25.47
C PHE A 19 -17.99 15.38 26.17
N ALA A 20 -16.90 15.85 25.56
CA ALA A 20 -16.04 16.87 26.15
C ALA A 20 -16.75 18.23 26.26
N PHE A 21 -17.60 18.56 25.28
CA PHE A 21 -18.33 19.83 25.26
C PHE A 21 -19.36 19.95 26.40
N PRO A 22 -20.28 18.98 26.63
CA PRO A 22 -21.15 18.98 27.80
C PRO A 22 -20.41 19.02 29.14
N ILE A 23 -19.30 18.27 29.26
CA ILE A 23 -18.48 18.27 30.47
C ILE A 23 -17.87 19.67 30.70
N ALA A 24 -17.34 20.31 29.66
CA ALA A 24 -16.78 21.66 29.75
C ALA A 24 -17.84 22.69 30.16
N VAL A 25 -19.06 22.60 29.63
CA VAL A 25 -20.18 23.48 30.03
C VAL A 25 -20.55 23.30 31.49
N ILE A 26 -20.62 22.05 31.96
CA ILE A 26 -20.88 21.75 33.38
C ILE A 26 -19.77 22.33 34.26
N VAL A 27 -18.50 22.13 33.91
CA VAL A 27 -17.35 22.66 34.66
C VAL A 27 -17.37 24.20 34.69
N MET A 28 -17.68 24.87 33.58
CA MET A 28 -17.82 26.33 33.53
C MET A 28 -18.97 26.82 34.42
N ALA A 29 -20.13 26.16 34.38
CA ALA A 29 -21.27 26.49 35.24
C ALA A 29 -20.88 26.34 36.72
N SER A 30 -20.26 25.22 37.10
CA SER A 30 -19.77 24.98 38.46
C SER A 30 -18.73 26.00 38.93
N ALA A 31 -17.84 26.47 38.03
CA ALA A 31 -16.87 27.52 38.36
C ALA A 31 -17.54 28.88 38.62
N ILE A 32 -18.60 29.21 37.89
CA ILE A 32 -19.39 30.42 38.15
C ILE A 32 -20.18 30.25 39.46
N THR A 33 -20.80 29.09 39.68
CA THR A 33 -21.49 28.77 40.94
C THR A 33 -20.54 28.90 42.14
N TYR A 34 -19.28 28.48 42.02
CA TYR A 34 -18.26 28.69 43.05
C TYR A 34 -18.12 30.17 43.42
N GLY A 35 -17.96 31.06 42.42
CA GLY A 35 -17.87 32.49 42.64
C GLY A 35 -19.12 33.06 43.31
N CYS A 36 -20.30 32.66 42.85
CA CYS A 36 -21.58 33.05 43.47
C CYS A 36 -21.66 32.57 44.93
N LEU A 37 -21.31 31.32 45.22
CA LEU A 37 -21.32 30.76 46.57
C LEU A 37 -20.33 31.45 47.50
N TYR A 38 -19.11 31.70 47.02
CA TYR A 38 -18.03 32.25 47.83
C TYR A 38 -18.28 33.72 48.17
N PHE A 39 -18.67 34.55 47.20
CA PHE A 39 -18.82 36.00 47.40
C PHE A 39 -20.24 36.43 47.78
N LEU A 40 -21.27 35.76 47.25
CA LEU A 40 -22.67 36.24 47.32
C LEU A 40 -23.60 35.32 48.12
N GLY A 41 -23.15 34.11 48.46
CA GLY A 41 -23.87 33.16 49.31
C GLY A 41 -24.80 32.20 48.56
N ILE A 42 -25.40 31.27 49.32
CA ILE A 42 -26.14 30.12 48.77
C ILE A 42 -27.39 30.52 47.97
N THR A 43 -28.10 31.56 48.40
CA THR A 43 -29.32 32.03 47.71
C THR A 43 -29.02 32.46 46.28
N VAL A 44 -27.93 33.22 46.07
CA VAL A 44 -27.54 33.71 44.75
C VAL A 44 -27.07 32.57 43.85
N ALA A 45 -26.34 31.60 44.41
CA ALA A 45 -25.90 30.42 43.68
C ALA A 45 -27.06 29.51 43.21
N ILE A 46 -28.09 29.33 44.05
CA ILE A 46 -29.30 28.58 43.66
C ILE A 46 -30.04 29.32 42.55
N LEU A 47 -30.23 30.63 42.69
CA LEU A 47 -30.90 31.45 41.67
C LEU A 47 -30.14 31.43 40.33
N PHE A 48 -28.81 31.46 40.36
CA PHE A 48 -27.98 31.30 39.17
C PHE A 48 -28.23 29.95 38.47
N ASN A 49 -28.25 28.85 39.22
CA ASN A 49 -28.52 27.52 38.66
C ASN A 49 -29.94 27.38 38.08
N VAL A 50 -30.94 28.00 38.71
CA VAL A 50 -32.31 28.09 38.15
C VAL A 50 -32.30 28.89 36.85
N PHE A 51 -31.62 30.04 36.84
CA PHE A 51 -31.55 30.93 35.68
C PHE A 51 -30.86 30.26 34.49
N ILE A 52 -29.67 29.65 34.69
CA ILE A 52 -28.94 28.99 33.61
C ILE A 52 -29.69 27.75 33.10
N SER A 53 -30.38 27.01 33.98
CA SER A 53 -31.27 25.91 33.59
C SER A 53 -32.44 26.39 32.74
N PHE A 54 -33.04 27.53 33.09
CA PHE A 54 -34.10 28.15 32.32
C PHE A 54 -33.60 28.59 30.95
N CYS A 55 -32.49 29.35 30.89
CA CYS A 55 -31.92 29.83 29.64
C CYS A 55 -31.48 28.69 28.71
N GLY A 56 -30.80 27.68 29.24
CA GLY A 56 -30.35 26.52 28.46
C GLY A 56 -31.53 25.73 27.89
N ASN A 57 -32.52 25.39 28.71
CA ASN A 57 -33.72 24.71 28.22
C ASN A 57 -34.52 25.59 27.27
N PHE A 58 -34.62 26.90 27.50
CA PHE A 58 -35.33 27.82 26.61
C PHE A 58 -34.71 27.83 25.21
N PHE A 59 -33.37 27.89 25.15
CA PHE A 59 -32.64 27.82 23.89
C PHE A 59 -32.89 26.50 23.15
N PHE A 60 -32.69 25.34 23.79
CA PHE A 60 -32.81 24.05 23.11
C PHE A 60 -34.26 23.62 22.81
N TYR A 61 -35.19 23.91 23.72
CA TYR A 61 -36.58 23.44 23.59
C TYR A 61 -37.38 24.21 22.52
N TYR A 62 -37.04 25.48 22.30
CA TYR A 62 -37.65 26.34 21.29
C TYR A 62 -36.77 26.60 20.06
N TYR A 63 -35.58 25.98 19.96
CA TYR A 63 -34.72 26.09 18.78
C TYR A 63 -35.49 25.68 17.53
N GLY A 64 -35.62 26.59 16.56
CA GLY A 64 -36.32 26.35 15.29
C GLY A 64 -37.85 26.32 15.35
N LYS A 65 -38.48 26.66 16.50
CA LYS A 65 -39.95 26.75 16.62
C LYS A 65 -40.44 28.20 16.50
N SER A 66 -41.61 28.39 15.88
CA SER A 66 -42.22 29.71 15.62
C SER A 66 -43.08 30.26 16.77
N SER A 67 -43.34 29.47 17.82
CA SER A 67 -44.09 29.88 19.01
C SER A 67 -43.41 29.42 20.30
N THR A 68 -43.39 30.30 21.30
CA THR A 68 -42.64 30.14 22.57
C THR A 68 -43.56 30.23 23.79
N HIS A 69 -44.61 29.41 23.85
CA HIS A 69 -45.47 29.33 25.04
C HIS A 69 -44.87 28.42 26.11
N ILE A 70 -44.76 28.93 27.35
CA ILE A 70 -44.28 28.15 28.50
C ILE A 70 -45.29 27.03 28.80
N THR A 71 -44.84 25.77 28.65
CA THR A 71 -45.65 24.57 28.92
C THR A 71 -45.22 23.91 30.24
N LEU A 72 -46.09 23.06 30.80
CA LEU A 72 -45.75 22.26 31.98
C LEU A 72 -44.53 21.35 31.72
N GLU A 73 -44.43 20.78 30.52
CA GLU A 73 -43.28 19.96 30.11
C GLU A 73 -41.98 20.76 30.16
N PHE A 74 -41.98 21.99 29.65
CA PHE A 74 -40.84 22.89 29.73
C PHE A 74 -40.43 23.18 31.18
N LEU A 75 -41.39 23.48 32.06
CA LEU A 75 -41.09 23.73 33.48
C LEU A 75 -40.52 22.50 34.19
N ILE A 76 -41.04 21.30 33.88
CA ILE A 76 -40.49 20.04 34.40
C ILE A 76 -39.03 19.86 33.96
N ARG A 77 -38.71 20.14 32.69
CA ARG A 77 -37.32 20.06 32.18
C ARG A 77 -36.38 21.04 32.88
N VAL A 78 -36.83 22.27 33.11
CA VAL A 78 -36.05 23.27 33.86
C VAL A 78 -35.82 22.80 35.30
N ALA A 79 -36.84 22.27 35.96
CA ALA A 79 -36.72 21.76 37.32
C ALA A 79 -35.73 20.58 37.42
N LEU A 80 -35.81 19.61 36.50
CA LEU A 80 -34.88 18.48 36.43
C LEU A 80 -33.44 18.93 36.16
N THR A 81 -33.25 19.88 35.24
CA THR A 81 -31.92 20.44 34.92
C THR A 81 -31.34 21.19 36.11
N THR A 82 -32.17 21.97 36.82
CA THR A 82 -31.75 22.67 38.04
C THR A 82 -31.34 21.68 39.12
N ALA A 83 -32.15 20.64 39.35
CA ALA A 83 -31.83 19.59 40.32
C ALA A 83 -30.50 18.89 39.99
N PHE A 84 -30.25 18.62 38.70
CA PHE A 84 -29.01 18.05 38.22
C PHE A 84 -27.79 18.97 38.47
N PHE A 85 -27.88 20.26 38.14
CA PHE A 85 -26.79 21.19 38.42
C PHE A 85 -26.55 21.38 39.91
N LEU A 86 -27.59 21.50 40.73
CA LEU A 86 -27.44 21.57 42.19
C LEU A 86 -26.80 20.31 42.76
N PHE A 87 -27.13 19.14 42.19
CA PHE A 87 -26.48 17.89 42.57
C PHE A 87 -24.98 17.90 42.20
N ILE A 88 -24.60 18.34 41.00
CA ILE A 88 -23.19 18.49 40.60
C ILE A 88 -22.47 19.52 41.48
N ASP A 89 -23.10 20.66 41.74
CA ASP A 89 -22.50 21.76 42.48
C ASP A 89 -22.38 21.46 43.98
N TYR A 90 -22.87 20.32 44.47
CA TYR A 90 -22.64 19.88 45.85
C TYR A 90 -21.14 19.82 46.20
N GLY A 91 -20.29 19.35 45.27
CA GLY A 91 -18.84 19.33 45.49
C GLY A 91 -18.25 20.74 45.64
N VAL A 92 -18.74 21.70 44.85
CA VAL A 92 -18.37 23.11 44.93
C VAL A 92 -18.83 23.73 46.25
N TYR A 93 -20.05 23.43 46.66
CA TYR A 93 -20.61 23.84 47.94
C TYR A 93 -19.78 23.32 49.12
N ALA A 94 -19.46 22.02 49.12
CA ALA A 94 -18.63 21.42 50.16
C ALA A 94 -17.25 22.08 50.27
N LEU A 95 -16.64 22.44 49.14
CA LEU A 95 -15.37 23.16 49.08
C LEU A 95 -15.47 24.57 49.68
N VAL A 96 -16.47 25.36 49.29
CA VAL A 96 -16.65 26.73 49.80
C VAL A 96 -16.96 26.75 51.29
N ILE A 97 -17.77 25.81 51.78
CA ILE A 97 -18.05 25.69 53.21
C ILE A 97 -16.77 25.39 53.98
N TYR A 98 -15.98 24.41 53.53
CA TYR A 98 -14.70 24.10 54.16
C TYR A 98 -13.77 25.31 54.23
N GLN A 99 -13.64 26.09 53.15
CA GLN A 99 -12.82 27.30 53.12
C GLN A 99 -13.29 28.38 54.12
N LYS A 100 -14.59 28.46 54.41
CA LYS A 100 -15.17 29.47 55.30
C LYS A 100 -15.23 29.05 56.76
N THR A 101 -15.38 27.75 57.04
CA THR A 101 -15.70 27.26 58.40
C THR A 101 -14.71 26.24 58.94
N ASP A 102 -13.78 25.74 58.11
CA ASP A 102 -12.86 24.63 58.41
C ASP A 102 -13.56 23.29 58.72
N VAL A 103 -14.88 23.21 58.51
CA VAL A 103 -15.69 22.00 58.73
C VAL A 103 -15.89 21.27 57.40
N PHE A 104 -15.53 19.99 57.35
CA PHE A 104 -15.62 19.17 56.14
C PHE A 104 -16.30 17.83 56.38
N ASN A 105 -17.39 17.56 55.65
CA ASN A 105 -18.08 16.28 55.71
C ASN A 105 -17.58 15.31 54.62
N LYS A 106 -16.59 14.49 55.00
CA LYS A 106 -15.95 13.50 54.10
C LYS A 106 -16.96 12.50 53.53
N LEU A 107 -17.93 12.05 54.34
CA LEU A 107 -18.88 11.00 53.96
C LEU A 107 -19.75 11.43 52.77
N TYR A 108 -20.38 12.60 52.86
CA TYR A 108 -21.25 13.07 51.77
C TYR A 108 -20.48 13.39 50.49
N LEU A 109 -19.26 13.93 50.60
CA LEU A 109 -18.42 14.15 49.43
C LEU A 109 -18.06 12.82 48.74
N TYR A 110 -17.71 11.77 49.49
CA TYR A 110 -17.40 10.47 48.90
C TYR A 110 -18.61 9.83 48.22
N ILE A 111 -19.81 9.94 48.81
CA ILE A 111 -21.05 9.48 48.18
C ILE A 111 -21.28 10.23 46.86
N TRP A 112 -21.17 11.56 46.88
CA TRP A 112 -21.33 12.39 45.69
C TRP A 112 -20.30 12.06 44.60
N LEU A 113 -19.02 11.95 44.96
CA LEU A 113 -17.93 11.62 44.03
C LEU A 113 -18.14 10.23 43.40
N THR A 114 -18.60 9.26 44.19
CA THR A 114 -18.90 7.90 43.71
C THR A 114 -20.04 7.91 42.67
N ILE A 115 -21.04 8.76 42.84
CA ILE A 115 -22.14 8.87 41.88
C ILE A 115 -21.68 9.57 40.59
N ILE A 116 -20.97 10.70 40.71
CA ILE A 116 -20.56 11.53 39.57
C ILE A 116 -19.43 10.88 38.75
N VAL A 117 -18.45 10.27 39.41
CA VAL A 117 -17.28 9.67 38.74
C VAL A 117 -17.44 8.16 38.62
N GLY A 118 -17.84 7.49 39.71
CA GLY A 118 -17.96 6.03 39.76
C GLY A 118 -19.07 5.49 38.85
N GLY A 119 -20.23 6.14 38.77
CA GLY A 119 -21.33 5.73 37.91
C GLY A 119 -20.96 5.67 36.41
N PRO A 120 -20.50 6.78 35.81
CA PRO A 120 -20.04 6.81 34.43
C PRO A 120 -18.85 5.88 34.15
N PHE A 121 -17.92 5.78 35.10
CA PHE A 121 -16.79 4.84 34.99
C PHE A 121 -17.25 3.39 34.93
N LEU A 122 -18.14 2.97 35.84
CA LEU A 122 -18.71 1.62 35.84
C LEU A 122 -19.53 1.34 34.58
N TYR A 123 -20.31 2.31 34.11
CA TYR A 123 -21.03 2.19 32.83
C TYR A 123 -20.06 2.00 31.66
N TYR A 124 -18.98 2.79 31.61
CA TYR A 124 -17.96 2.65 30.57
C TYR A 124 -17.27 1.29 30.63
N VAL A 125 -16.83 0.85 31.82
CA VAL A 125 -16.23 -0.47 32.03
C VAL A 125 -17.19 -1.58 31.59
N PHE A 126 -18.48 -1.46 31.91
CA PHE A 126 -19.50 -2.41 31.49
C PHE A 126 -19.64 -2.45 29.96
N GLN A 127 -19.75 -1.30 29.29
CA GLN A 127 -19.86 -1.23 27.84
C GLN A 127 -18.60 -1.77 27.16
N HIS A 128 -17.41 -1.39 27.65
CA HIS A 128 -16.14 -1.88 27.11
C HIS A 128 -15.98 -3.39 27.31
N SER A 129 -16.39 -3.92 28.47
CA SER A 129 -16.41 -5.36 28.73
C SER A 129 -17.34 -6.08 27.76
N ARG A 130 -18.56 -5.56 27.55
CA ARG A 130 -19.52 -6.12 26.57
C ARG A 130 -18.93 -6.14 25.16
N TYR A 131 -18.32 -5.05 24.73
CA TYR A 131 -17.63 -4.97 23.44
C TYR A 131 -16.54 -6.04 23.35
N TYR A 132 -15.67 -6.14 24.36
CA TYR A 132 -14.59 -7.11 24.39
C TYR A 132 -15.10 -8.56 24.27
N PHE A 133 -16.14 -8.93 25.03
CA PHE A 133 -16.71 -10.27 24.96
C PHE A 133 -17.39 -10.56 23.62
N GLN A 134 -18.05 -9.56 23.01
CA GLN A 134 -18.66 -9.71 21.70
C GLN A 134 -17.60 -9.92 20.61
N GLU A 135 -16.57 -9.08 20.55
CA GLU A 135 -15.48 -9.21 19.58
C GLU A 135 -14.72 -10.53 19.77
N LYS A 136 -14.42 -10.92 21.01
CA LYS A 136 -13.79 -12.22 21.28
C LYS A 136 -14.65 -13.39 20.82
N SER A 137 -15.96 -13.33 21.07
CA SER A 137 -16.90 -14.36 20.60
C SER A 137 -16.92 -14.44 19.07
N MET A 138 -16.98 -13.29 18.38
CA MET A 138 -16.95 -13.24 16.92
C MET A 138 -15.62 -13.76 16.35
N ALA A 139 -14.48 -13.40 16.96
CA ALA A 139 -13.15 -13.86 16.56
C ALA A 139 -12.92 -15.38 16.72
N VAL A 140 -13.67 -16.03 17.61
CA VAL A 140 -13.66 -17.50 17.78
C VAL A 140 -14.68 -18.18 16.86
N THR A 141 -15.81 -17.53 16.60
CA THR A 141 -16.91 -18.10 15.83
C THR A 141 -16.69 -18.01 14.32
N TYR A 142 -15.94 -17.01 13.85
CA TYR A 142 -15.73 -16.75 12.43
C TYR A 142 -14.24 -16.60 12.10
N ILE A 143 -13.90 -16.94 10.85
CA ILE A 143 -12.60 -16.67 10.24
C ILE A 143 -12.74 -15.66 9.11
N LYS A 144 -11.76 -14.78 8.98
CA LYS A 144 -11.72 -13.78 7.91
C LYS A 144 -11.21 -14.43 6.64
N VAL A 145 -11.95 -14.24 5.55
CA VAL A 145 -11.61 -14.80 4.25
C VAL A 145 -11.82 -13.74 3.19
N PHE A 146 -10.85 -13.56 2.30
CA PHE A 146 -11.07 -12.78 1.09
C PHE A 146 -11.75 -13.67 0.05
N PHE A 147 -12.99 -13.36 -0.30
CA PHE A 147 -13.82 -14.20 -1.17
C PHE A 147 -14.14 -13.49 -2.49
N LYS A 148 -13.83 -14.15 -3.60
CA LYS A 148 -14.10 -13.67 -4.96
C LYS A 148 -15.01 -14.62 -5.72
N VAL A 149 -15.94 -14.05 -6.48
CA VAL A 149 -16.85 -14.80 -7.36
C VAL A 149 -16.68 -14.34 -8.80
N HIS A 150 -16.49 -15.30 -9.69
CA HIS A 150 -16.30 -15.10 -11.12
C HIS A 150 -17.35 -15.91 -11.90
N HIS A 151 -17.78 -15.39 -13.04
CA HIS A 151 -18.49 -16.15 -14.08
C HIS A 151 -18.11 -15.60 -15.45
N ASP A 152 -18.38 -16.34 -16.51
CA ASP A 152 -18.22 -15.82 -17.87
C ASP A 152 -19.17 -14.63 -18.07
N ARG A 153 -18.66 -13.52 -18.61
CA ARG A 153 -19.45 -12.29 -18.79
C ARG A 153 -20.69 -12.50 -19.65
N GLU A 154 -20.65 -13.44 -20.60
CA GLU A 154 -21.76 -13.72 -21.50
C GLU A 154 -22.76 -14.71 -20.91
N LEU A 155 -22.50 -15.34 -19.76
CA LEU A 155 -23.46 -16.23 -19.08
C LEU A 155 -24.68 -15.48 -18.51
N LEU A 156 -24.53 -14.16 -18.31
CA LEU A 156 -25.57 -13.26 -17.79
C LEU A 156 -26.25 -13.82 -16.53
N SER A 157 -25.44 -14.19 -15.53
CA SER A 157 -25.93 -14.82 -14.30
C SER A 157 -26.45 -13.79 -13.29
N TYR A 158 -27.63 -14.06 -12.74
CA TYR A 158 -28.19 -13.34 -11.60
C TYR A 158 -28.02 -14.19 -10.34
N ILE A 159 -27.14 -13.79 -9.43
CA ILE A 159 -26.88 -14.53 -8.19
C ILE A 159 -27.81 -14.02 -7.10
N ASP A 160 -28.70 -14.88 -6.59
CA ASP A 160 -29.61 -14.55 -5.49
C ASP A 160 -28.93 -14.71 -4.13
N THR A 161 -28.18 -15.80 -3.94
CA THR A 161 -27.61 -16.12 -2.63
C THR A 161 -26.33 -16.93 -2.78
N ILE A 162 -25.33 -16.56 -1.98
CA ILE A 162 -24.16 -17.39 -1.67
C ILE A 162 -24.00 -17.32 -0.15
N GLN A 163 -24.06 -18.46 0.54
CA GLN A 163 -23.86 -18.53 1.98
C GLN A 163 -23.08 -19.77 2.36
N PHE A 164 -22.01 -19.56 3.11
CA PHE A 164 -21.32 -20.63 3.83
C PHE A 164 -21.96 -20.78 5.20
N VAL A 165 -22.26 -22.02 5.58
CA VAL A 165 -23.05 -22.33 6.76
C VAL A 165 -22.35 -23.38 7.61
N ASN A 166 -22.50 -23.26 8.92
CA ASN A 166 -22.30 -24.37 9.85
C ASN A 166 -23.69 -24.76 10.39
N THR A 167 -24.18 -25.91 9.96
CA THR A 167 -25.53 -26.39 10.29
C THR A 167 -25.68 -26.70 11.78
N ALA A 168 -24.67 -27.27 12.42
CA ALA A 168 -24.70 -27.64 13.83
C ALA A 168 -24.78 -26.44 14.79
N ARG A 169 -24.11 -25.34 14.44
CA ARG A 169 -24.06 -24.11 15.24
C ARG A 169 -25.09 -23.06 14.83
N CYS A 170 -25.84 -23.31 13.76
CA CYS A 170 -26.76 -22.34 13.16
C CYS A 170 -26.08 -20.97 12.91
N THR A 171 -24.86 -20.99 12.36
CA THR A 171 -24.11 -19.78 11.96
C THR A 171 -23.90 -19.74 10.46
N MET A 172 -23.97 -18.55 9.85
CA MET A 172 -23.75 -18.35 8.41
C MET A 172 -22.86 -17.15 8.12
N SER A 173 -22.27 -17.14 6.92
CA SER A 173 -21.47 -16.02 6.45
C SER A 173 -22.25 -14.71 6.35
N ASP A 174 -21.54 -13.60 6.37
CA ASP A 174 -22.09 -12.24 6.24
C ASP A 174 -22.05 -11.72 4.79
N ILE A 175 -22.00 -12.62 3.81
CA ILE A 175 -22.04 -12.25 2.39
C ILE A 175 -23.31 -11.45 2.11
N LYS A 176 -23.11 -10.26 1.56
CA LYS A 176 -24.14 -9.39 1.02
C LYS A 176 -23.82 -9.19 -0.45
N LEU A 177 -24.64 -9.77 -1.31
CA LEU A 177 -24.56 -9.51 -2.73
C LEU A 177 -25.13 -8.12 -2.96
N GLU A 178 -24.29 -7.18 -3.40
CA GLU A 178 -24.76 -5.90 -3.92
C GLU A 178 -25.52 -6.12 -5.24
N LYS A 179 -26.10 -5.06 -5.80
CA LYS A 179 -26.76 -5.15 -7.11
C LYS A 179 -25.81 -5.81 -8.12
N PRO A 180 -26.28 -6.77 -8.95
CA PRO A 180 -25.46 -7.35 -10.01
C PRO A 180 -24.76 -6.26 -10.82
N ASN A 181 -23.46 -6.43 -11.08
CA ASN A 181 -22.72 -5.49 -11.92
C ASN A 181 -23.40 -5.41 -13.29
N CYS A 182 -23.63 -4.19 -13.81
CA CYS A 182 -24.13 -4.02 -15.16
C CYS A 182 -23.17 -4.68 -16.15
N PHE A 183 -23.67 -5.62 -16.95
CA PHE A 183 -22.95 -6.06 -18.13
C PHE A 183 -23.00 -4.91 -19.15
N TYR A 184 -21.90 -4.61 -19.82
CA TYR A 184 -21.87 -3.60 -20.88
C TYR A 184 -21.61 -4.29 -22.22
N SER A 185 -22.39 -3.92 -23.23
CA SER A 185 -22.16 -4.33 -24.61
C SER A 185 -20.77 -3.89 -25.09
N GLU A 186 -20.23 -4.55 -26.12
CA GLU A 186 -19.00 -4.07 -26.78
C GLU A 186 -19.13 -2.62 -27.25
N SER A 187 -20.33 -2.21 -27.67
CA SER A 187 -20.61 -0.84 -28.10
C SER A 187 -20.49 0.18 -26.96
N GLU A 188 -20.89 -0.19 -25.73
CA GLU A 188 -20.80 0.65 -24.54
C GLU A 188 -19.36 0.65 -24.02
N LEU A 189 -18.72 -0.51 -23.96
CA LEU A 189 -17.31 -0.65 -23.61
C LEU A 189 -16.37 0.10 -24.56
N ASN A 190 -16.74 0.24 -25.84
CA ASN A 190 -15.98 1.02 -26.82
C ASN A 190 -16.17 2.55 -26.67
N LYS A 191 -17.23 3.00 -25.98
CA LYS A 191 -17.43 4.43 -25.64
C LYS A 191 -16.74 4.84 -24.35
N MET A 192 -16.39 3.87 -23.50
CA MET A 192 -15.67 4.10 -22.25
C MET A 192 -14.19 4.43 -22.51
N ASP A 193 -13.57 5.12 -21.56
CA ASP A 193 -12.11 5.25 -21.55
C ASP A 193 -11.45 3.87 -21.31
N SER A 194 -10.15 3.77 -21.57
CA SER A 194 -9.41 2.50 -21.42
C SER A 194 -9.46 1.95 -20.00
N ARG A 195 -9.52 2.83 -18.99
CA ARG A 195 -9.49 2.46 -17.56
C ARG A 195 -10.82 1.83 -17.14
N ASP A 196 -11.93 2.49 -17.44
CA ASP A 196 -13.28 2.03 -17.12
C ASP A 196 -13.59 0.74 -17.88
N ARG A 197 -13.23 0.67 -19.16
CA ARG A 197 -13.36 -0.55 -19.95
C ARG A 197 -12.62 -1.73 -19.32
N ASN A 198 -11.35 -1.53 -18.93
CA ASN A 198 -10.55 -2.59 -18.30
C ASN A 198 -11.13 -2.98 -16.93
N TYR A 199 -11.56 -1.99 -16.15
CA TYR A 199 -12.22 -2.22 -14.87
C TYR A 199 -13.45 -3.12 -15.02
N TYR A 200 -14.40 -2.77 -15.90
CA TYR A 200 -15.64 -3.54 -16.05
C TYR A 200 -15.44 -4.90 -16.75
N THR A 201 -14.45 -5.03 -17.63
CA THR A 201 -14.18 -6.31 -18.33
C THR A 201 -13.45 -7.34 -17.48
N GLY A 202 -12.73 -6.90 -16.44
CA GLY A 202 -12.00 -7.74 -15.48
C GLY A 202 -12.68 -7.87 -14.11
N LYS A 203 -13.74 -7.09 -13.83
CA LYS A 203 -14.41 -7.07 -12.52
C LYS A 203 -15.01 -8.43 -12.17
N SER A 204 -14.68 -8.94 -11.00
CA SER A 204 -15.37 -10.06 -10.37
C SER A 204 -16.80 -9.66 -9.98
N VAL A 205 -17.71 -10.62 -9.99
CA VAL A 205 -19.13 -10.43 -9.60
C VAL A 205 -19.23 -9.96 -8.15
N PHE A 206 -18.42 -10.57 -7.29
CA PHE A 206 -18.30 -10.26 -5.88
C PHE A 206 -16.82 -10.36 -5.49
N SER A 207 -16.33 -9.43 -4.67
CA SER A 207 -14.96 -9.46 -4.16
C SER A 207 -14.85 -8.63 -2.88
N GLU A 208 -15.04 -9.28 -1.74
CA GLU A 208 -14.94 -8.64 -0.43
C GLU A 208 -14.32 -9.56 0.62
N MET A 209 -13.95 -8.98 1.76
CA MET A 209 -13.62 -9.74 2.96
C MET A 209 -14.92 -10.16 3.66
N ILE A 210 -15.04 -11.47 3.90
CA ILE A 210 -16.20 -12.08 4.53
C ILE A 210 -15.81 -12.80 5.82
N HIS A 211 -16.79 -13.06 6.67
CA HIS A 211 -16.66 -13.83 7.91
C HIS A 211 -17.25 -15.22 7.68
N LEU A 212 -16.38 -16.19 7.42
CA LEU A 212 -16.73 -17.59 7.25
C LEU A 212 -16.91 -18.25 8.63
N PRO A 213 -18.04 -18.90 8.95
CA PRO A 213 -18.19 -19.62 10.21
C PRO A 213 -17.08 -20.67 10.44
N PHE A 214 -16.57 -20.76 11.66
CA PHE A 214 -15.57 -21.78 11.99
C PHE A 214 -16.22 -23.17 11.95
N GLY A 215 -15.64 -24.08 11.15
CA GLY A 215 -16.18 -25.41 10.91
C GLY A 215 -17.41 -25.41 9.99
N THR A 216 -17.46 -24.51 9.01
CA THR A 216 -18.45 -24.58 7.91
C THR A 216 -18.55 -26.00 7.35
N ASP A 217 -19.77 -26.49 7.15
CA ASP A 217 -20.05 -27.85 6.65
C ASP A 217 -20.79 -27.85 5.31
N SER A 218 -21.50 -26.76 4.97
CA SER A 218 -22.23 -26.62 3.71
C SER A 218 -22.02 -25.25 3.05
N LEU A 219 -22.03 -25.26 1.72
CA LEU A 219 -22.17 -24.09 0.85
C LEU A 219 -23.57 -24.11 0.22
N PHE A 220 -24.35 -23.08 0.50
CA PHE A 220 -25.63 -22.82 -0.16
C PHE A 220 -25.46 -21.78 -1.24
N MET A 221 -25.96 -22.08 -2.43
CA MET A 221 -25.86 -21.16 -3.54
C MET A 221 -27.08 -21.25 -4.45
N SER A 222 -27.61 -20.09 -4.83
CA SER A 222 -28.67 -20.02 -5.82
C SER A 222 -28.47 -18.87 -6.80
N TRP A 223 -28.73 -19.16 -8.08
CA TRP A 223 -28.58 -18.22 -9.17
C TRP A 223 -29.44 -18.61 -10.37
N TYR A 224 -29.72 -17.61 -11.20
CA TYR A 224 -30.43 -17.76 -12.45
C TYR A 224 -29.49 -17.48 -13.62
N SER A 225 -29.45 -18.37 -14.60
CA SER A 225 -28.68 -18.22 -15.83
C SER A 225 -29.62 -17.80 -16.96
N ILE A 226 -29.50 -16.55 -17.42
CA ILE A 226 -30.39 -16.00 -18.46
C ILE A 226 -30.17 -16.68 -19.81
N ILE A 227 -28.92 -17.01 -20.15
CA ILE A 227 -28.60 -17.67 -21.42
C ILE A 227 -29.16 -19.08 -21.46
N GLU A 228 -29.09 -19.80 -20.35
CA GLU A 228 -29.55 -21.19 -20.27
C GLU A 228 -31.03 -21.31 -19.96
N ASP A 229 -31.65 -20.20 -19.54
CA ASP A 229 -33.02 -20.12 -19.05
C ASP A 229 -33.29 -21.11 -17.91
N LYS A 230 -32.33 -21.23 -16.99
CA LYS A 230 -32.32 -22.22 -15.90
C LYS A 230 -31.99 -21.54 -14.58
N TYR A 231 -32.68 -21.99 -13.53
CA TYR A 231 -32.37 -21.63 -12.15
C TYR A 231 -31.68 -22.79 -11.46
N TYR A 232 -30.70 -22.47 -10.64
CA TYR A 232 -29.94 -23.44 -9.84
C TYR A 232 -30.07 -23.06 -8.38
N ASP A 233 -30.39 -24.04 -7.54
CA ASP A 233 -30.46 -23.93 -6.09
C ASP A 233 -29.81 -25.17 -5.51
N ILE A 234 -28.57 -25.02 -5.03
CA ILE A 234 -27.72 -26.13 -4.64
C ILE A 234 -27.25 -26.00 -3.19
N GLU A 235 -27.10 -27.15 -2.56
CA GLU A 235 -26.42 -27.33 -1.29
C GLU A 235 -25.28 -28.33 -1.51
N VAL A 236 -24.05 -27.89 -1.25
CA VAL A 236 -22.85 -28.71 -1.46
C VAL A 236 -22.04 -28.80 -0.18
N PRO A 237 -21.56 -30.00 0.22
CA PRO A 237 -20.66 -30.16 1.35
C PRO A 237 -19.39 -29.31 1.20
N PHE A 238 -19.00 -28.63 2.27
CA PHE A 238 -17.81 -27.78 2.30
C PHE A 238 -16.67 -28.44 3.11
N PRO A 239 -15.52 -28.76 2.49
CA PRO A 239 -14.40 -29.43 3.17
C PRO A 239 -13.55 -28.44 3.96
N PHE A 240 -14.02 -28.01 5.14
CA PHE A 240 -13.35 -27.00 5.96
C PHE A 240 -11.96 -27.43 6.44
N GLU A 241 -11.73 -28.73 6.64
CA GLU A 241 -10.46 -29.31 7.07
C GLU A 241 -9.30 -29.08 6.10
N LYS A 242 -9.59 -28.82 4.82
CA LYS A 242 -8.59 -28.49 3.81
C LYS A 242 -8.01 -27.07 3.97
N LEU A 243 -8.74 -26.18 4.64
CA LEU A 243 -8.31 -24.79 4.81
C LEU A 243 -7.10 -24.66 5.74
N VAL A 244 -6.07 -23.96 5.27
CA VAL A 244 -4.93 -23.55 6.11
C VAL A 244 -5.30 -22.31 6.92
N ILE A 245 -5.46 -22.47 8.24
CA ILE A 245 -5.90 -21.40 9.14
C ILE A 245 -4.71 -20.77 9.86
N GLU A 246 -4.61 -19.46 9.78
CA GLU A 246 -3.56 -18.66 10.41
C GLU A 246 -4.13 -17.65 11.41
N GLN A 247 -3.36 -17.31 12.44
CA GLN A 247 -3.72 -16.24 13.36
C GLN A 247 -3.52 -14.88 12.68
N GLU A 248 -4.52 -13.99 12.79
CA GLU A 248 -4.38 -12.65 12.24
C GLU A 248 -3.33 -11.84 13.03
N LYS A 249 -2.41 -11.19 12.30
CA LYS A 249 -1.28 -10.44 12.86
C LYS A 249 -1.59 -8.95 13.04
N TYR A 250 -2.54 -8.43 12.26
CA TYR A 250 -2.86 -7.00 12.24
C TYR A 250 -4.33 -6.73 12.62
N PRO A 251 -4.63 -5.56 13.22
CA PRO A 251 -3.68 -4.50 13.58
C PRO A 251 -2.95 -4.82 14.91
N THR A 252 -1.75 -4.27 15.11
CA THR A 252 -0.88 -4.59 16.26
C THR A 252 -1.31 -3.95 17.58
N ASN A 253 -2.16 -2.92 17.52
CA ASN A 253 -2.77 -2.26 18.67
C ASN A 253 -3.94 -3.05 19.27
N VAL A 254 -4.33 -4.18 18.67
CA VAL A 254 -5.41 -5.06 19.13
C VAL A 254 -4.82 -6.37 19.66
N SER A 255 -5.31 -6.81 20.82
CA SER A 255 -4.87 -8.08 21.44
C SER A 255 -5.05 -9.26 20.48
N ALA A 256 -4.09 -10.19 20.49
CA ALA A 256 -4.12 -11.38 19.64
C ALA A 256 -5.44 -12.17 19.74
N ALA A 257 -6.06 -12.20 20.92
CA ALA A 257 -7.34 -12.89 21.15
C ALA A 257 -8.54 -12.25 20.42
N LEU A 258 -8.45 -10.97 20.05
CA LEU A 258 -9.51 -10.22 19.35
C LEU A 258 -9.25 -10.12 17.84
N ARG A 259 -8.00 -10.28 17.37
CA ARG A 259 -7.67 -10.17 15.94
C ARG A 259 -8.36 -11.25 15.08
N GLY A 260 -8.63 -12.41 15.69
CA GLY A 260 -9.25 -13.56 15.04
C GLY A 260 -8.28 -14.35 14.18
N LYS A 261 -8.83 -15.21 13.32
CA LYS A 261 -8.10 -16.06 12.39
C LYS A 261 -8.44 -15.70 10.95
N LYS A 262 -7.57 -16.08 10.02
CA LYS A 262 -7.77 -15.95 8.58
C LYS A 262 -7.38 -17.23 7.85
N THR A 263 -7.79 -17.33 6.59
CA THR A 263 -7.32 -18.35 5.65
C THR A 263 -6.90 -17.70 4.33
N LYS A 264 -6.36 -18.51 3.42
CA LYS A 264 -6.06 -18.10 2.04
C LYS A 264 -7.33 -17.63 1.33
N LYS A 265 -7.14 -16.82 0.29
CA LYS A 265 -8.25 -16.30 -0.53
C LYS A 265 -9.04 -17.48 -1.15
N LEU A 266 -10.36 -17.32 -1.23
CA LEU A 266 -11.24 -18.28 -1.87
C LEU A 266 -11.80 -17.68 -3.16
N ASN A 267 -11.70 -18.44 -4.25
CA ASN A 267 -12.22 -18.05 -5.56
C ASN A 267 -13.29 -19.06 -5.98
N LEU A 268 -14.51 -18.57 -6.19
CA LEU A 268 -15.62 -19.33 -6.74
C LEU A 268 -15.78 -18.97 -8.22
N HIS A 269 -15.84 -19.96 -9.09
CA HIS A 269 -16.14 -19.78 -10.49
C HIS A 269 -17.42 -20.53 -10.85
N ILE A 270 -18.37 -19.85 -11.51
CA ILE A 270 -19.62 -20.41 -12.01
C ILE A 270 -19.46 -20.70 -13.50
N HIS A 271 -19.93 -21.85 -13.98
CA HIS A 271 -19.85 -22.30 -15.37
C HIS A 271 -21.24 -22.57 -15.92
N GLU A 272 -21.29 -22.92 -17.20
CA GLU A 272 -22.50 -23.46 -17.83
C GLU A 272 -22.97 -24.75 -17.13
N ASN A 273 -24.23 -25.12 -17.39
CA ASN A 273 -24.97 -26.23 -16.81
C ASN A 273 -25.01 -26.22 -15.28
N GLY A 274 -24.86 -25.04 -14.68
CA GLY A 274 -24.88 -24.89 -13.23
C GLY A 274 -23.60 -25.39 -12.55
N GLY A 275 -22.50 -25.56 -13.29
CA GLY A 275 -21.23 -25.97 -12.74
C GLY A 275 -20.62 -24.92 -11.80
N ILE A 276 -19.98 -25.36 -10.72
CA ILE A 276 -19.23 -24.51 -9.80
C ILE A 276 -17.87 -25.11 -9.46
N ARG A 277 -16.86 -24.26 -9.39
CA ARG A 277 -15.53 -24.64 -8.92
C ARG A 277 -15.05 -23.64 -7.88
N LEU A 278 -14.80 -24.13 -6.66
CA LEU A 278 -14.28 -23.36 -5.53
C LEU A 278 -12.86 -23.82 -5.23
N PHE A 279 -11.92 -22.88 -5.19
CA PHE A 279 -10.50 -23.19 -5.00
C PHE A 279 -9.79 -22.08 -4.23
N ASN A 280 -8.69 -22.46 -3.58
CA ASN A 280 -7.72 -21.52 -3.01
C ASN A 280 -6.47 -21.46 -3.92
N GLU A 281 -5.35 -20.89 -3.47
CA GLU A 281 -4.13 -20.81 -4.27
C GLU A 281 -3.44 -22.16 -4.50
N ASP A 282 -3.69 -23.17 -3.65
CA ASP A 282 -2.95 -24.44 -3.65
C ASP A 282 -3.79 -25.63 -4.13
N GLU A 283 -5.11 -25.59 -3.94
CA GLU A 283 -5.98 -26.75 -4.11
C GLU A 283 -7.42 -26.35 -4.51
N VAL A 284 -8.10 -27.32 -5.12
CA VAL A 284 -9.53 -27.27 -5.43
C VAL A 284 -10.31 -27.84 -4.26
N LEU A 285 -11.20 -27.03 -3.69
CA LEU A 285 -12.04 -27.40 -2.53
C LEU A 285 -13.32 -28.10 -3.00
N ILE A 286 -14.01 -27.51 -3.97
CA ILE A 286 -15.25 -28.04 -4.55
C ILE A 286 -15.11 -27.99 -6.07
N ASP A 287 -15.42 -29.09 -6.75
CA ASP A 287 -15.49 -29.17 -8.20
C ASP A 287 -16.77 -29.90 -8.59
N LEU A 288 -17.81 -29.14 -8.93
CA LEU A 288 -19.11 -29.64 -9.34
C LEU A 288 -19.30 -29.24 -10.82
N PRO A 289 -19.16 -30.18 -11.78
CA PRO A 289 -19.17 -29.83 -13.19
C PRO A 289 -20.55 -29.39 -13.71
N GLU A 290 -21.62 -29.98 -13.18
CA GLU A 290 -23.01 -29.68 -13.56
C GLU A 290 -23.94 -29.76 -12.35
N SER A 291 -25.02 -29.00 -12.40
CA SER A 291 -26.08 -29.02 -11.38
C SER A 291 -27.43 -29.27 -12.02
N ILE A 292 -28.34 -29.89 -11.27
CA ILE A 292 -29.72 -30.09 -11.73
C ILE A 292 -30.48 -28.77 -11.56
N PRO A 293 -31.15 -28.26 -12.60
CA PRO A 293 -31.95 -27.05 -12.48
C PRO A 293 -33.15 -27.24 -11.54
N THR A 294 -33.45 -26.19 -10.78
CA THR A 294 -34.62 -26.11 -9.89
C THR A 294 -35.71 -25.26 -10.54
N VAL A 295 -36.98 -25.62 -10.33
CA VAL A 295 -38.12 -24.89 -10.89
C VAL A 295 -38.30 -23.56 -10.16
N ILE A 296 -38.54 -22.48 -10.92
CA ILE A 296 -38.88 -21.14 -10.40
C ILE A 296 -40.20 -20.63 -10.99
N SER A 297 -40.82 -19.65 -10.32
CA SER A 297 -42.03 -19.02 -10.85
C SER A 297 -41.72 -18.12 -12.05
N GLU A 298 -42.68 -17.98 -12.97
CA GLU A 298 -42.55 -17.10 -14.13
C GLU A 298 -42.33 -15.63 -13.72
N GLU A 299 -42.94 -15.20 -12.61
CA GLU A 299 -42.76 -13.86 -12.06
C GLU A 299 -41.30 -13.60 -11.66
N GLN A 300 -40.71 -14.50 -10.85
CA GLN A 300 -39.31 -14.39 -10.42
C GLN A 300 -38.34 -14.46 -11.60
N ARG A 301 -38.63 -15.35 -12.55
CA ARG A 301 -37.86 -15.48 -13.79
C ARG A 301 -37.85 -14.17 -14.58
N ASN A 302 -39.03 -13.60 -14.81
CA ASN A 302 -39.17 -12.36 -15.59
C ASN A 302 -38.56 -11.17 -14.87
N GLU A 303 -38.70 -11.06 -13.54
CA GLU A 303 -38.05 -10.02 -12.74
C GLU A 303 -36.52 -10.02 -12.93
N LYS A 304 -35.90 -11.20 -12.93
CA LYS A 304 -34.45 -11.36 -13.11
C LYS A 304 -33.99 -10.96 -14.51
N ILE A 305 -34.74 -11.37 -15.55
CA ILE A 305 -34.47 -10.99 -16.94
C ILE A 305 -34.60 -9.47 -17.12
N GLU A 306 -35.69 -8.90 -16.60
CA GLU A 306 -35.97 -7.47 -16.66
C GLU A 306 -34.90 -6.65 -15.95
N PHE A 307 -34.51 -7.05 -14.75
CA PHE A 307 -33.43 -6.40 -14.00
C PHE A 307 -32.16 -6.31 -14.84
N HIS A 308 -31.75 -7.42 -15.45
CA HIS A 308 -30.55 -7.44 -16.29
C HIS A 308 -30.74 -6.59 -17.55
N ARG A 309 -31.88 -6.67 -18.23
CA ARG A 309 -32.21 -5.86 -19.41
C ARG A 309 -32.11 -4.35 -19.11
N HIS A 310 -32.63 -3.93 -17.96
CA HIS A 310 -32.63 -2.54 -17.50
C HIS A 310 -31.23 -2.01 -17.11
N SER A 311 -30.23 -2.90 -16.99
CA SER A 311 -28.84 -2.51 -16.72
C SER A 311 -28.06 -2.04 -17.96
N HIS A 312 -28.60 -2.26 -19.16
CA HIS A 312 -28.03 -1.85 -20.44
C HIS A 312 -28.67 -0.57 -20.96
N ASP A 313 -27.92 0.26 -21.70
CA ASP A 313 -28.49 1.40 -22.42
C ASP A 313 -29.11 0.96 -23.74
N TYR A 314 -28.38 0.17 -24.55
CA TYR A 314 -28.84 -0.28 -25.87
C TYR A 314 -29.79 -1.48 -25.78
N TYR A 315 -29.44 -2.47 -24.97
CA TYR A 315 -30.29 -3.66 -24.77
C TYR A 315 -31.43 -3.42 -23.78
N ARG A 316 -31.67 -2.16 -23.40
CA ARG A 316 -32.94 -1.80 -22.77
C ARG A 316 -34.11 -2.07 -23.70
N ASP A 317 -33.95 -2.12 -25.03
CA ASP A 317 -35.01 -2.60 -25.91
C ASP A 317 -35.16 -4.13 -25.84
N GLN A 318 -36.39 -4.63 -25.70
CA GLN A 318 -36.66 -6.06 -25.55
C GLN A 318 -36.25 -6.87 -26.78
N LYS A 319 -36.46 -6.36 -28.01
CA LYS A 319 -36.08 -7.09 -29.22
C LYS A 319 -34.56 -7.16 -29.37
N ALA A 320 -33.88 -6.06 -29.07
CA ALA A 320 -32.41 -6.01 -29.07
C ALA A 320 -31.82 -7.00 -28.05
N PHE A 321 -32.38 -7.07 -26.83
CA PHE A 321 -31.92 -8.00 -25.80
C PHE A 321 -32.16 -9.46 -26.17
N SER A 322 -33.34 -9.81 -26.71
CA SER A 322 -33.59 -11.16 -27.21
C SER A 322 -32.64 -11.54 -28.35
N GLY A 323 -32.35 -10.61 -29.26
CA GLY A 323 -31.37 -10.82 -30.33
C GLY A 323 -29.95 -11.05 -29.80
N LEU A 324 -29.55 -10.37 -28.72
CA LEU A 324 -28.28 -10.61 -28.03
C LEU A 324 -28.21 -12.03 -27.46
N ILE A 325 -29.26 -12.47 -26.75
CA ILE A 325 -29.31 -13.80 -26.15
C ILE A 325 -29.14 -14.88 -27.22
N GLU A 326 -29.88 -14.77 -28.33
CA GLU A 326 -29.77 -15.73 -29.44
C GLU A 326 -28.40 -15.70 -30.10
N LYS A 327 -27.79 -14.52 -30.26
CA LYS A 327 -26.41 -14.38 -30.76
C LYS A 327 -25.40 -15.06 -29.83
N ILE A 328 -25.55 -14.93 -28.51
CA ILE A 328 -24.65 -15.56 -27.54
C ILE A 328 -24.80 -17.09 -27.61
N LYS A 329 -26.04 -17.60 -27.53
CA LYS A 329 -26.35 -19.04 -27.59
C LYS A 329 -25.78 -19.71 -28.84
N THR A 330 -25.87 -19.04 -29.99
CA THR A 330 -25.40 -19.60 -31.28
C THR A 330 -23.88 -19.49 -31.47
N SER A 331 -23.19 -18.67 -30.68
CA SER A 331 -21.77 -18.38 -30.91
C SER A 331 -20.79 -19.45 -30.43
N GLY A 332 -21.17 -20.30 -29.47
CA GLY A 332 -20.28 -21.31 -28.87
C GLY A 332 -19.10 -20.75 -28.05
N ARG A 333 -19.02 -19.42 -27.88
CA ARG A 333 -17.86 -18.74 -27.28
C ARG A 333 -17.69 -19.02 -25.78
N ILE A 334 -18.78 -19.29 -25.06
CA ILE A 334 -18.71 -19.61 -23.62
C ILE A 334 -18.04 -20.97 -23.41
N GLN A 335 -18.47 -21.99 -24.17
CA GLN A 335 -17.89 -23.33 -24.16
C GLN A 335 -16.40 -23.29 -24.51
N GLU A 336 -16.03 -22.49 -25.51
CA GLU A 336 -14.64 -22.37 -25.94
C GLU A 336 -13.76 -21.66 -24.92
N ARG A 337 -14.23 -20.55 -24.32
CA ARG A 337 -13.50 -19.89 -23.22
C ARG A 337 -13.36 -20.81 -22.00
N PHE A 338 -14.37 -21.63 -21.72
CA PHE A 338 -14.30 -22.64 -20.66
C PHE A 338 -13.25 -23.72 -20.96
N LEU A 339 -13.18 -24.20 -22.21
CA LEU A 339 -12.13 -25.13 -22.66
C LEU A 339 -10.74 -24.53 -22.48
N ILE A 340 -10.52 -23.30 -22.99
CA ILE A 340 -9.24 -22.60 -22.90
C ILE A 340 -8.81 -22.41 -21.45
N LYS A 341 -9.75 -22.03 -20.58
CA LYS A 341 -9.50 -21.82 -19.16
C LYS A 341 -8.92 -23.04 -18.45
N ASN A 342 -9.34 -24.24 -18.84
CA ASN A 342 -8.94 -25.49 -18.19
C ASN A 342 -7.80 -26.20 -18.94
N LYS A 343 -7.18 -25.54 -19.93
CA LYS A 343 -6.18 -26.15 -20.80
C LYS A 343 -4.78 -25.59 -20.54
N LEU A 344 -3.85 -26.50 -20.23
CA LEU A 344 -2.42 -26.21 -20.20
C LEU A 344 -1.85 -26.33 -21.62
N MET A 345 -0.91 -25.45 -21.95
CA MET A 345 -0.21 -25.44 -23.23
C MET A 345 1.29 -25.28 -22.98
N LEU A 346 2.09 -25.93 -23.81
CA LEU A 346 3.55 -25.82 -23.74
C LEU A 346 3.98 -24.53 -24.42
N TRP A 347 4.34 -23.51 -23.64
CA TRP A 347 4.79 -22.24 -24.20
C TRP A 347 5.92 -21.59 -23.38
N SER A 348 6.69 -20.76 -24.07
CA SER A 348 7.69 -19.85 -23.53
C SER A 348 7.49 -18.44 -24.10
N MET A 349 8.10 -17.45 -23.47
CA MET A 349 7.99 -16.05 -23.89
C MET A 349 9.32 -15.33 -23.77
N THR A 350 9.69 -14.61 -24.82
CA THR A 350 10.83 -13.69 -24.85
C THR A 350 10.33 -12.26 -24.87
N LEU A 351 10.96 -11.41 -24.05
CA LEU A 351 10.66 -9.99 -23.99
C LEU A 351 11.92 -9.18 -24.25
N SER A 352 11.88 -8.29 -25.24
CA SER A 352 13.03 -7.43 -25.59
C SER A 352 12.60 -5.98 -25.81
N GLY A 353 13.57 -5.06 -25.74
CA GLY A 353 13.33 -3.62 -25.87
C GLY A 353 12.93 -2.90 -24.58
N LEU A 354 12.75 -3.62 -23.47
CA LEU A 354 12.58 -3.01 -22.16
C LEU A 354 13.90 -2.47 -21.61
N LYS A 355 13.87 -1.29 -20.99
CA LYS A 355 15.00 -0.72 -20.25
C LYS A 355 14.91 -1.04 -18.77
N GLY A 356 16.07 -1.18 -18.13
CA GLY A 356 16.18 -1.38 -16.69
C GLY A 356 15.78 -2.77 -16.21
N ASN A 357 15.83 -2.95 -14.88
CA ASN A 357 15.54 -4.23 -14.26
C ASN A 357 14.02 -4.39 -14.05
N ASN A 358 13.38 -5.24 -14.85
CA ASN A 358 11.95 -5.46 -14.82
C ASN A 358 11.61 -6.88 -14.34
N TYR A 359 10.46 -7.04 -13.71
CA TYR A 359 9.80 -8.33 -13.51
C TYR A 359 8.37 -8.26 -14.01
N LEU A 360 7.71 -9.41 -14.14
CA LEU A 360 6.37 -9.49 -14.70
C LEU A 360 5.34 -9.87 -13.64
N ASP A 361 4.17 -9.23 -13.71
CA ASP A 361 2.96 -9.56 -12.95
C ASP A 361 1.94 -10.15 -13.93
N LEU A 362 1.84 -11.46 -13.97
CA LEU A 362 1.01 -12.19 -14.93
C LEU A 362 -0.36 -12.52 -14.34
N GLN A 363 -1.39 -12.40 -15.18
CA GLN A 363 -2.69 -13.01 -14.94
C GLN A 363 -3.03 -13.94 -16.11
N ASP A 364 -3.37 -15.19 -15.80
CA ASP A 364 -3.71 -16.20 -16.81
C ASP A 364 -5.23 -16.46 -16.90
N VAL A 365 -5.61 -17.27 -17.88
CA VAL A 365 -7.02 -17.67 -18.11
C VAL A 365 -7.63 -18.45 -16.94
N SER A 366 -6.81 -19.08 -16.08
CA SER A 366 -7.28 -19.80 -14.89
C SER A 366 -7.65 -18.88 -13.72
N PHE A 367 -7.43 -17.56 -13.87
CA PHE A 367 -7.51 -16.52 -12.84
C PHE A 367 -6.38 -16.57 -11.81
N SER A 368 -5.30 -17.31 -12.11
CA SER A 368 -4.08 -17.19 -11.32
C SER A 368 -3.44 -15.84 -11.61
N LYS A 369 -2.96 -15.18 -10.54
CA LYS A 369 -2.18 -13.96 -10.63
C LYS A 369 -0.89 -14.16 -9.85
N TYR A 370 0.25 -14.01 -10.51
CA TYR A 370 1.56 -14.33 -9.94
C TYR A 370 2.66 -13.46 -10.54
N LYS A 371 3.72 -13.26 -9.75
CA LYS A 371 4.92 -12.54 -10.18
C LYS A 371 5.97 -13.54 -10.66
N THR A 372 6.71 -13.19 -11.71
CA THR A 372 7.74 -14.05 -12.31
C THR A 372 8.87 -13.21 -12.91
N GLU A 373 10.07 -13.78 -12.96
CA GLU A 373 11.20 -13.18 -13.66
C GLU A 373 11.11 -13.43 -15.17
N LEU A 374 11.71 -12.55 -15.99
CA LEU A 374 11.74 -12.75 -17.44
C LEU A 374 12.41 -14.09 -17.81
N ALA A 375 13.54 -14.40 -17.17
CA ALA A 375 14.30 -15.64 -17.41
C ALA A 375 13.48 -16.92 -17.14
N GLU A 376 12.54 -16.88 -16.20
CA GLU A 376 11.68 -18.03 -15.92
C GLU A 376 10.67 -18.28 -17.05
N LEU A 377 10.24 -17.25 -17.77
CA LEU A 377 9.30 -17.37 -18.89
C LEU A 377 9.97 -17.76 -20.20
N GLU A 378 11.28 -17.58 -20.34
CA GLU A 378 12.05 -18.05 -21.49
C GLU A 378 12.12 -19.59 -21.56
N THR A 379 11.83 -20.26 -20.44
CA THR A 379 11.79 -21.72 -20.36
C THR A 379 10.42 -22.29 -20.76
N GLU A 380 10.45 -23.28 -21.65
CA GLU A 380 9.27 -24.02 -22.11
C GLU A 380 8.66 -24.81 -20.95
N ASN A 381 7.44 -24.45 -20.56
CA ASN A 381 6.70 -25.15 -19.50
C ASN A 381 5.22 -25.25 -19.85
N LEU A 382 4.54 -26.26 -19.30
CA LEU A 382 3.08 -26.37 -19.37
C LEU A 382 2.45 -25.28 -18.49
N ARG A 383 1.79 -24.31 -19.13
CA ARG A 383 1.18 -23.15 -18.46
C ARG A 383 -0.19 -22.84 -19.07
N PHE A 384 -1.05 -22.18 -18.30
CA PHE A 384 -2.25 -21.57 -18.84
C PHE A 384 -1.88 -20.37 -19.73
N LEU A 385 -2.70 -20.06 -20.73
CA LEU A 385 -2.44 -18.92 -21.60
C LEU A 385 -2.50 -17.59 -20.82
N PRO A 386 -1.58 -16.64 -21.11
CA PRO A 386 -1.58 -15.33 -20.46
C PRO A 386 -2.78 -14.51 -20.94
N LYS A 387 -3.49 -13.90 -20.01
CA LYS A 387 -4.60 -12.98 -20.25
C LYS A 387 -4.13 -11.53 -20.12
N GLU A 388 -3.35 -11.24 -19.07
CA GLU A 388 -2.75 -9.93 -18.84
C GLU A 388 -1.29 -10.09 -18.41
N ILE A 389 -0.43 -9.19 -18.91
CA ILE A 389 1.00 -9.13 -18.59
C ILE A 389 1.32 -7.72 -18.10
N GLY A 390 1.49 -7.56 -16.80
CA GLY A 390 1.96 -6.33 -16.17
C GLY A 390 3.49 -6.29 -16.15
N ILE A 391 4.08 -5.20 -16.64
CA ILE A 391 5.52 -4.96 -16.61
C ILE A 391 5.83 -4.04 -15.44
N VAL A 392 6.64 -4.54 -14.49
CA VAL A 392 7.00 -3.83 -13.27
C VAL A 392 8.48 -3.49 -13.27
N TYR A 393 8.80 -2.21 -13.16
CA TYR A 393 10.16 -1.73 -13.01
C TYR A 393 10.60 -1.79 -11.55
N ARG A 394 11.77 -2.35 -11.26
CA ARG A 394 12.36 -2.39 -9.91
C ARG A 394 13.03 -1.06 -9.56
N GLY A 395 12.22 -0.02 -9.44
CA GLY A 395 12.64 1.30 -8.98
C GLY A 395 11.91 1.70 -7.71
N ASN A 396 11.34 2.90 -7.71
CA ASN A 396 10.62 3.47 -6.55
C ASN A 396 9.27 2.78 -6.27
N TYR A 397 8.70 2.08 -7.26
CA TYR A 397 7.38 1.46 -7.18
C TYR A 397 7.41 -0.05 -7.44
N LEU A 398 6.56 -0.79 -6.73
CA LEU A 398 6.37 -2.24 -6.91
C LEU A 398 5.10 -2.58 -7.72
N TYR A 399 4.66 -1.65 -8.57
CA TYR A 399 3.46 -1.77 -9.39
C TYR A 399 3.79 -1.63 -10.88
N ASP A 400 2.94 -2.22 -11.71
CA ASP A 400 3.09 -2.20 -13.17
C ASP A 400 2.97 -0.79 -13.74
N TRP A 401 3.91 -0.40 -14.60
CA TRP A 401 3.85 0.86 -15.34
C TRP A 401 3.22 0.67 -16.72
N LEU A 402 3.21 -0.57 -17.23
CA LEU A 402 2.59 -0.98 -18.48
C LEU A 402 1.84 -2.30 -18.26
N THR A 403 0.58 -2.35 -18.69
CA THR A 403 -0.24 -3.57 -18.69
C THR A 403 -0.58 -3.95 -20.14
N LEU A 404 -0.23 -5.17 -20.55
CA LEU A 404 -0.61 -5.75 -21.84
C LEU A 404 -1.80 -6.70 -21.63
N SER A 405 -2.95 -6.38 -22.22
CA SER A 405 -4.13 -7.24 -22.22
C SER A 405 -4.25 -8.00 -23.53
N ILE A 406 -4.44 -9.32 -23.47
CA ILE A 406 -4.41 -10.22 -24.62
C ILE A 406 -5.82 -10.80 -24.85
N ASN A 407 -6.29 -10.79 -26.11
CA ASN A 407 -7.49 -11.55 -26.46
C ASN A 407 -7.15 -13.04 -26.54
N THR A 408 -7.43 -13.77 -25.46
CA THR A 408 -7.04 -15.17 -25.30
C THR A 408 -7.73 -16.13 -26.26
N LEU A 409 -8.93 -15.78 -26.74
CA LEU A 409 -9.66 -16.59 -27.73
C LEU A 409 -8.94 -16.56 -29.09
N GLU A 410 -8.66 -15.36 -29.57
CA GLU A 410 -7.93 -15.13 -30.82
C GLU A 410 -6.49 -15.65 -30.75
N LEU A 411 -5.86 -15.52 -29.58
CA LEU A 411 -4.55 -16.13 -29.33
C LEU A 411 -4.62 -17.65 -29.47
N TYR A 412 -5.62 -18.29 -28.86
CA TYR A 412 -5.79 -19.74 -28.94
C TYR A 412 -6.03 -20.21 -30.38
N HIS A 413 -6.89 -19.53 -31.14
CA HIS A 413 -7.11 -19.84 -32.56
C HIS A 413 -5.83 -19.72 -33.39
N SER A 414 -5.07 -18.64 -33.20
CA SER A 414 -3.78 -18.43 -33.87
C SER A 414 -2.80 -19.57 -33.59
N ILE A 415 -2.77 -20.05 -32.33
CA ILE A 415 -1.94 -21.19 -31.95
C ILE A 415 -2.45 -22.49 -32.60
N GLN A 416 -3.75 -22.75 -32.60
CA GLN A 416 -4.33 -23.93 -33.23
C GLN A 416 -4.00 -24.00 -34.72
N GLU A 417 -4.09 -22.86 -35.42
CA GLU A 417 -3.76 -22.77 -36.84
C GLU A 417 -2.27 -23.05 -37.10
N LEU A 418 -1.38 -22.48 -36.29
CA LEU A 418 0.07 -22.71 -36.40
C LEU A 418 0.47 -24.16 -36.11
N THR A 419 -0.15 -24.77 -35.11
CA THR A 419 0.17 -26.11 -34.60
C THR A 419 -0.62 -27.23 -35.29
N ALA A 420 -1.53 -26.90 -36.20
CA ALA A 420 -2.53 -27.81 -36.76
C ALA A 420 -3.31 -28.57 -35.66
N GLY A 421 -3.54 -27.91 -34.52
CA GLY A 421 -4.23 -28.47 -33.37
C GLY A 421 -3.41 -29.46 -32.52
N ASN A 422 -2.11 -29.63 -32.74
CA ASN A 422 -1.26 -30.44 -31.88
C ASN A 422 -0.70 -29.61 -30.71
N HIS A 423 -1.23 -29.86 -29.51
CA HIS A 423 -0.91 -29.11 -28.29
C HIS A 423 0.41 -29.49 -27.62
N GLU A 424 1.10 -30.52 -28.11
CA GLU A 424 2.45 -30.89 -27.64
C GLU A 424 3.56 -30.06 -28.31
N ILE A 425 3.23 -29.33 -29.38
CA ILE A 425 4.18 -28.46 -30.07
C ILE A 425 4.44 -27.23 -29.18
N PRO A 426 5.69 -26.95 -28.81
CA PRO A 426 6.03 -25.76 -28.04
C PRO A 426 5.77 -24.50 -28.86
N VAL A 427 5.20 -23.49 -28.20
CA VAL A 427 4.90 -22.19 -28.78
C VAL A 427 5.75 -21.12 -28.12
N LEU A 428 6.41 -20.30 -28.92
CA LEU A 428 7.17 -19.15 -28.44
C LEU A 428 6.38 -17.86 -28.70
N PHE A 429 6.15 -17.10 -27.64
CA PHE A 429 5.64 -15.73 -27.69
C PHE A 429 6.82 -14.75 -27.71
N ASP A 430 7.06 -14.12 -28.84
CA ASP A 430 8.16 -13.18 -29.03
C ASP A 430 7.61 -11.74 -29.02
N LEU A 431 7.86 -11.02 -27.91
CA LEU A 431 7.38 -9.67 -27.67
C LEU A 431 8.55 -8.69 -27.75
N VAL A 432 8.58 -7.90 -28.82
CA VAL A 432 9.60 -6.88 -29.05
C VAL A 432 8.99 -5.50 -28.90
N PHE A 433 9.45 -4.74 -27.91
CA PHE A 433 9.09 -3.34 -27.74
C PHE A 433 10.05 -2.48 -28.56
N GLU A 434 9.62 -2.07 -29.77
CA GLU A 434 10.39 -1.18 -30.66
C GLU A 434 10.41 0.25 -30.12
N ASP A 435 9.28 0.70 -29.56
CA ASP A 435 9.17 1.92 -28.77
C ASP A 435 8.19 1.72 -27.60
N PHE A 436 8.16 2.68 -26.67
CA PHE A 436 7.24 2.65 -25.52
C PHE A 436 5.93 3.41 -25.79
N SER A 437 5.45 3.45 -27.04
CA SER A 437 4.15 3.99 -27.43
C SER A 437 3.05 2.92 -27.31
N GLU A 438 1.78 3.33 -27.45
CA GLU A 438 0.64 2.41 -27.47
C GLU A 438 0.67 1.41 -28.65
N THR A 439 1.53 1.64 -29.65
CA THR A 439 1.65 0.84 -30.88
C THR A 439 3.03 0.18 -31.05
N GLY A 440 3.95 0.38 -30.11
CA GLY A 440 5.36 -0.03 -30.24
C GLY A 440 5.66 -1.51 -29.99
N LEU A 441 4.64 -2.35 -29.77
CA LEU A 441 4.83 -3.77 -29.51
C LEU A 441 4.66 -4.58 -30.79
N LYS A 442 5.68 -5.34 -31.15
CA LYS A 442 5.61 -6.41 -32.15
C LYS A 442 5.48 -7.74 -31.43
N PHE A 443 4.27 -8.29 -31.41
CA PHE A 443 3.98 -9.60 -30.81
C PHE A 443 3.90 -10.67 -31.90
N THR A 444 4.91 -11.52 -31.97
CA THR A 444 4.97 -12.66 -32.90
C THR A 444 4.76 -13.98 -32.15
N ILE A 445 3.90 -14.84 -32.67
CA ILE A 445 3.73 -16.21 -32.17
C ILE A 445 4.48 -17.14 -33.12
N ARG A 446 5.38 -17.98 -32.59
CA ARG A 446 6.17 -18.93 -33.38
C ARG A 446 5.91 -20.35 -32.90
N ALA A 447 5.80 -21.28 -33.86
CA ALA A 447 5.74 -22.71 -33.58
C ALA A 447 6.43 -23.46 -34.73
N ARG A 448 7.48 -24.23 -34.41
CA ARG A 448 8.38 -24.84 -35.42
C ARG A 448 8.92 -23.76 -36.37
N ASP A 449 8.79 -23.96 -37.69
CA ASP A 449 9.23 -23.02 -38.72
C ASP A 449 8.15 -22.01 -39.15
N LYS A 450 6.98 -22.02 -38.49
CA LYS A 450 5.86 -21.11 -38.80
C LYS A 450 5.78 -19.99 -37.78
N PHE A 451 5.36 -18.81 -38.22
CA PHE A 451 5.08 -17.67 -37.36
C PHE A 451 3.88 -16.88 -37.84
N VAL A 452 3.22 -16.18 -36.92
CA VAL A 452 2.16 -15.22 -37.23
C VAL A 452 2.36 -13.97 -36.39
N LEU A 453 2.10 -12.80 -36.99
CA LEU A 453 2.02 -11.54 -36.26
C LEU A 453 0.65 -11.46 -35.58
N PHE A 454 0.64 -11.36 -34.26
CA PHE A 454 -0.57 -11.29 -33.48
C PHE A 454 -0.87 -9.85 -33.09
N ASN A 455 -2.07 -9.36 -33.45
CA ASN A 455 -2.46 -7.95 -33.27
C ASN A 455 -3.62 -7.77 -32.29
N ASN A 456 -4.18 -8.86 -31.73
CA ASN A 456 -5.37 -8.81 -30.90
C ASN A 456 -4.99 -8.63 -29.42
N TRP A 457 -4.24 -7.57 -29.14
CA TRP A 457 -3.78 -7.17 -27.82
C TRP A 457 -3.97 -5.65 -27.63
N LYS A 458 -3.88 -5.19 -26.39
CA LYS A 458 -3.96 -3.77 -26.02
C LYS A 458 -2.97 -3.44 -24.93
N ILE A 459 -2.36 -2.27 -25.00
CA ILE A 459 -1.44 -1.76 -23.98
C ILE A 459 -2.13 -0.62 -23.23
N ASP A 460 -2.00 -0.62 -21.91
CA ASP A 460 -2.34 0.48 -21.03
C ASP A 460 -1.09 0.96 -20.29
N ILE A 461 -0.74 2.25 -20.45
CA ILE A 461 0.47 2.84 -19.85
C ILE A 461 0.07 3.79 -18.73
N LYS A 462 0.57 3.53 -17.52
CA LYS A 462 0.42 4.44 -16.38
C LYS A 462 1.47 5.55 -16.48
N LYS A 463 1.05 6.70 -17.04
CA LYS A 463 1.93 7.85 -17.33
C LYS A 463 2.82 8.25 -16.15
N ASP A 464 2.25 8.42 -14.97
CA ASP A 464 2.99 8.85 -13.78
C ASP A 464 4.12 7.86 -13.41
N ARG A 465 3.84 6.55 -13.52
CA ARG A 465 4.81 5.48 -13.20
C ARG A 465 5.88 5.35 -14.29
N LYS A 466 5.50 5.53 -15.56
CA LYS A 466 6.45 5.54 -16.68
C LYS A 466 7.41 6.73 -16.56
N GLN A 467 6.92 7.89 -16.15
CA GLN A 467 7.75 9.07 -15.93
C GLN A 467 8.76 8.84 -14.82
N ASP A 468 8.32 8.37 -13.65
CA ASP A 468 9.22 8.05 -12.53
C ASP A 468 10.30 7.01 -12.90
N MET A 469 9.92 5.95 -13.61
CA MET A 469 10.90 4.98 -14.15
C MET A 469 11.91 5.68 -15.08
N THR A 470 11.44 6.56 -15.96
CA THR A 470 12.30 7.25 -16.93
C THR A 470 13.28 8.18 -16.23
N ASP A 471 12.80 8.94 -15.24
CA ASP A 471 13.62 9.85 -14.43
C ASP A 471 14.67 9.06 -13.64
N HIS A 472 14.28 7.97 -12.99
CA HIS A 472 15.21 7.12 -12.24
C HIS A 472 16.26 6.45 -13.14
N LEU A 473 15.90 6.04 -14.36
CA LEU A 473 16.87 5.52 -15.33
C LEU A 473 17.83 6.61 -15.82
N LEU A 474 17.33 7.83 -16.02
CA LEU A 474 18.17 8.97 -16.39
C LEU A 474 19.18 9.29 -15.27
N ASP A 475 18.74 9.31 -14.01
CA ASP A 475 19.62 9.53 -12.86
C ASP A 475 20.75 8.49 -12.81
N ILE A 476 20.43 7.20 -13.06
CA ILE A 476 21.44 6.13 -13.12
C ILE A 476 22.43 6.35 -14.26
N ASP A 477 21.94 6.70 -15.45
CA ASP A 477 22.77 6.94 -16.63
C ASP A 477 23.69 8.15 -16.42
N GLU A 478 23.18 9.25 -15.87
CA GLU A 478 23.95 10.44 -15.52
C GLU A 478 25.01 10.14 -14.45
N ASP A 479 24.66 9.39 -13.41
CA ASP A 479 25.61 8.96 -12.37
C ASP A 479 26.72 8.07 -12.93
N GLN A 480 26.39 7.16 -13.85
CA GLN A 480 27.39 6.33 -14.52
C GLN A 480 28.31 7.17 -15.41
N GLN A 481 27.74 8.07 -16.21
CA GLN A 481 28.51 8.97 -17.06
C GLN A 481 29.46 9.87 -16.24
N LYS A 482 29.00 10.42 -15.10
CA LYS A 482 29.85 11.20 -14.18
C LYS A 482 31.02 10.37 -13.67
N ARG A 483 30.79 9.12 -13.24
CA ARG A 483 31.86 8.22 -12.75
C ARG A 483 32.89 7.90 -13.82
N ASP A 484 32.44 7.60 -15.04
CA ASP A 484 33.32 7.27 -16.15
C ASP A 484 34.17 8.48 -16.57
N LEU A 485 33.54 9.65 -16.73
CA LEU A 485 34.25 10.90 -17.00
C LEU A 485 35.24 11.26 -15.89
N TYR A 486 34.87 11.06 -14.64
CA TYR A 486 35.74 11.34 -13.50
C TYR A 486 36.98 10.44 -13.51
N LYS A 487 36.81 9.14 -13.78
CA LYS A 487 37.92 8.20 -13.94
C LYS A 487 38.85 8.60 -15.09
N GLU A 488 38.29 8.86 -16.27
CA GLU A 488 39.06 9.33 -17.44
C GLU A 488 39.83 10.62 -17.15
N ALA A 489 39.22 11.56 -16.42
CA ALA A 489 39.88 12.80 -16.04
C ALA A 489 41.11 12.56 -15.16
N TRP A 490 41.04 11.62 -14.21
CA TRP A 490 42.19 11.25 -13.39
C TRP A 490 43.29 10.52 -14.16
N ASP A 491 42.94 9.68 -15.12
CA ASP A 491 43.91 9.05 -16.04
C ASP A 491 44.65 10.13 -16.86
N LEU A 492 43.94 11.16 -17.33
CA LEU A 492 44.52 12.30 -18.03
C LEU A 492 45.40 13.18 -17.13
N VAL A 493 45.01 13.40 -15.87
CA VAL A 493 45.84 14.07 -14.86
C VAL A 493 47.13 13.30 -14.63
N ALA A 494 47.08 11.97 -14.49
CA ALA A 494 48.27 11.12 -14.37
C ALA A 494 49.18 11.21 -15.60
N GLY A 495 48.58 11.30 -16.80
CA GLY A 495 49.27 11.56 -18.06
C GLY A 495 49.75 13.00 -18.28
N LYS A 496 49.54 13.91 -17.31
CA LYS A 496 49.84 15.36 -17.40
C LYS A 496 49.12 16.11 -18.53
N GLN A 497 48.01 15.56 -19.02
CA GLN A 497 47.18 16.14 -20.10
C GLN A 497 46.09 17.04 -19.50
N TYR A 498 46.49 18.15 -18.88
CA TYR A 498 45.60 18.94 -18.01
C TYR A 498 44.46 19.65 -18.74
N ASP A 499 44.63 20.06 -20.00
CA ASP A 499 43.55 20.69 -20.76
C ASP A 499 42.43 19.70 -21.12
N LEU A 500 42.79 18.46 -21.45
CA LEU A 500 41.81 17.39 -21.70
C LEU A 500 41.11 16.98 -20.39
N ALA A 501 41.85 16.91 -19.27
CA ALA A 501 41.26 16.66 -17.96
C ALA A 501 40.29 17.78 -17.54
N GLN A 502 40.61 19.05 -17.84
CA GLN A 502 39.71 20.18 -17.61
C GLN A 502 38.42 20.05 -18.42
N ALA A 503 38.51 19.69 -19.70
CA ALA A 503 37.31 19.47 -20.52
C ALA A 503 36.40 18.37 -19.96
N LYS A 504 36.98 17.29 -19.39
CA LYS A 504 36.21 16.24 -18.70
C LYS A 504 35.59 16.75 -17.40
N CYS A 505 36.35 17.52 -16.61
CA CYS A 505 35.85 18.17 -15.41
C CYS A 505 34.65 19.10 -15.71
N ASP A 506 34.73 19.89 -16.78
CA ASP A 506 33.66 20.80 -17.21
C ASP A 506 32.43 20.02 -17.70
N ALA A 507 32.64 18.89 -18.40
CA ALA A 507 31.56 18.00 -18.80
C ALA A 507 30.82 17.40 -17.58
N ILE A 508 31.55 16.99 -16.54
CA ILE A 508 30.94 16.49 -15.29
C ILE A 508 30.09 17.58 -14.63
N LYS A 509 30.61 18.82 -14.55
CA LYS A 509 29.88 19.96 -13.97
C LYS A 509 28.68 20.39 -14.81
N ALA A 510 28.68 20.12 -16.12
CA ALA A 510 27.53 20.36 -16.98
C ALA A 510 26.40 19.34 -16.75
N ILE A 511 26.74 18.08 -16.41
CA ILE A 511 25.76 17.05 -16.01
C ILE A 511 25.22 17.38 -14.61
N ASP A 512 26.11 17.57 -13.64
CA ASP A 512 25.74 17.83 -12.25
C ASP A 512 26.62 18.93 -11.64
N PRO A 513 26.13 20.18 -11.61
CA PRO A 513 26.84 21.31 -11.00
C PRO A 513 27.10 21.17 -9.49
N ARG A 514 26.49 20.18 -8.82
CA ARG A 514 26.64 19.91 -7.39
C ARG A 514 27.54 18.71 -7.10
N TYR A 515 28.05 18.00 -8.11
CA TYR A 515 28.93 16.86 -7.90
C TYR A 515 30.26 17.31 -7.27
N GLY A 516 30.45 17.06 -5.97
CA GLY A 516 31.53 17.64 -5.18
C GLY A 516 32.92 17.19 -5.65
N PHE A 517 33.04 15.95 -6.12
CA PHE A 517 34.30 15.41 -6.63
C PHE A 517 34.81 16.12 -7.88
N ALA A 518 33.94 16.71 -8.71
CA ALA A 518 34.39 17.54 -9.84
C ALA A 518 35.15 18.78 -9.36
N TYR A 519 34.72 19.39 -8.25
CA TYR A 519 35.40 20.55 -7.68
C TYR A 519 36.72 20.18 -7.00
N PHE A 520 36.84 18.96 -6.46
CA PHE A 520 38.13 18.43 -6.01
C PHE A 520 39.11 18.23 -7.18
N LEU A 521 38.65 17.65 -8.29
CA LEU A 521 39.44 17.55 -9.51
C LEU A 521 39.86 18.93 -10.04
N GLU A 522 38.94 19.90 -10.06
CA GLU A 522 39.22 21.28 -10.47
C GLU A 522 40.29 21.93 -9.56
N ALA A 523 40.22 21.74 -8.24
CA ALA A 523 41.23 22.26 -7.32
C ALA A 523 42.65 21.75 -7.65
N ARG A 524 42.77 20.47 -8.02
CA ARG A 524 44.04 19.88 -8.47
C ARG A 524 44.50 20.44 -9.80
N LEU A 525 43.59 20.62 -10.75
CA LEU A 525 43.90 21.19 -12.06
C LEU A 525 44.36 22.65 -11.96
N VAL A 526 43.72 23.46 -11.12
CA VAL A 526 44.16 24.84 -10.83
C VAL A 526 45.58 24.84 -10.30
N TRP A 527 45.90 23.96 -9.34
CA TRP A 527 47.28 23.84 -8.85
C TRP A 527 48.27 23.48 -9.97
N TYR A 528 47.95 22.48 -10.81
CA TYR A 528 48.85 22.04 -11.87
C TYR A 528 49.01 23.04 -13.03
N LYS A 529 47.98 23.83 -13.33
CA LYS A 529 47.97 24.77 -14.47
C LYS A 529 48.35 26.20 -14.08
N GLU A 530 47.91 26.66 -12.91
CA GLU A 530 47.98 28.06 -12.49
C GLU A 530 48.91 28.27 -11.27
N GLY A 531 49.26 27.19 -10.56
CA GLY A 531 50.18 27.23 -9.41
C GLY A 531 49.50 27.30 -8.04
N LEU A 532 50.33 27.29 -6.99
CA LEU A 532 49.89 27.23 -5.58
C LEU A 532 49.03 28.44 -5.17
N GLU A 533 49.46 29.65 -5.52
CA GLU A 533 48.74 30.90 -5.17
C GLU A 533 47.31 30.93 -5.73
N ALA A 534 47.15 30.53 -6.99
CA ALA A 534 45.83 30.45 -7.63
C ALA A 534 44.93 29.41 -6.95
N CYS A 535 45.50 28.29 -6.51
CA CYS A 535 44.78 27.27 -5.76
C CYS A 535 44.36 27.77 -4.36
N TYR A 536 45.23 28.47 -3.63
CA TYR A 536 44.89 29.05 -2.33
C TYR A 536 43.82 30.14 -2.44
N ALA A 537 43.89 31.00 -3.45
CA ALA A 537 42.89 32.05 -3.69
C ALA A 537 41.46 31.48 -3.89
N LYS A 538 41.34 30.23 -4.34
CA LYS A 538 40.05 29.54 -4.56
C LYS A 538 39.65 28.60 -3.41
N LYS A 539 40.35 28.56 -2.28
CA LYS A 539 40.07 27.64 -1.16
C LYS A 539 38.63 27.71 -0.67
N ASP A 540 38.16 28.90 -0.34
CA ASP A 540 36.79 29.09 0.17
C ASP A 540 35.73 28.74 -0.88
N TYR A 541 36.03 28.97 -2.17
CA TYR A 541 35.17 28.56 -3.27
C TYR A 541 35.00 27.03 -3.31
N PHE A 542 36.08 26.26 -3.25
CA PHE A 542 36.01 24.80 -3.29
C PHE A 542 35.36 24.20 -2.04
N ILE A 543 35.61 24.79 -0.86
CA ILE A 543 34.92 24.40 0.38
C ILE A 543 33.41 24.62 0.24
N ALA A 544 32.99 25.82 -0.18
CA ALA A 544 31.57 26.15 -0.35
C ALA A 544 30.86 25.24 -1.37
N LYS A 545 31.57 24.81 -2.42
CA LYS A 545 31.05 23.91 -3.46
C LYS A 545 30.98 22.44 -3.06
N THR A 546 31.69 22.02 -2.01
CA THR A 546 31.75 20.62 -1.57
C THR A 546 31.11 20.37 -0.22
N GLN A 547 30.73 21.41 0.52
CA GLN A 547 30.19 21.30 1.89
C GLN A 547 28.97 20.38 2.06
N HIS A 548 28.15 20.21 1.01
CA HIS A 548 26.98 19.33 1.05
C HIS A 548 27.31 17.84 0.87
N GLU A 549 28.55 17.53 0.50
CA GLU A 549 29.04 16.18 0.23
C GLU A 549 30.31 15.90 1.06
N PRO A 550 30.16 15.35 2.29
CA PRO A 550 31.26 15.24 3.24
C PRO A 550 32.51 14.50 2.73
N ALA A 551 32.32 13.51 1.85
CA ALA A 551 33.43 12.79 1.23
C ALA A 551 34.27 13.70 0.30
N ALA A 552 33.62 14.49 -0.56
CA ALA A 552 34.28 15.44 -1.43
C ALA A 552 34.91 16.60 -0.63
N LEU A 553 34.23 17.09 0.41
CA LEU A 553 34.77 18.11 1.31
C LEU A 553 36.05 17.63 2.00
N ALA A 554 36.07 16.37 2.45
CA ALA A 554 37.26 15.76 3.05
C ALA A 554 38.44 15.74 2.06
N HIS A 555 38.19 15.44 0.78
CA HIS A 555 39.23 15.51 -0.26
C HIS A 555 39.77 16.93 -0.47
N ILE A 556 38.93 17.96 -0.39
CA ILE A 556 39.36 19.36 -0.45
C ILE A 556 40.28 19.70 0.71
N TYR A 557 39.88 19.40 1.95
CA TYR A 557 40.72 19.64 3.11
C TYR A 557 42.04 18.86 3.03
N ASN A 558 41.99 17.58 2.66
CA ASN A 558 43.18 16.79 2.45
C ASN A 558 44.09 17.39 1.36
N ASN A 559 43.54 17.91 0.27
CA ASN A 559 44.32 18.57 -0.77
C ASN A 559 45.11 19.76 -0.20
N TYR A 560 44.43 20.67 0.51
CA TYR A 560 45.11 21.82 1.12
C TYR A 560 46.10 21.41 2.22
N GLY A 561 45.81 20.34 2.98
CA GLY A 561 46.75 19.74 3.92
C GLY A 561 48.04 19.29 3.24
N CYS A 562 47.93 18.59 2.10
CA CYS A 562 49.08 18.21 1.28
C CYS A 562 49.83 19.43 0.70
N LEU A 563 49.13 20.49 0.28
CA LEU A 563 49.77 21.69 -0.23
C LEU A 563 50.59 22.41 0.86
N TYR A 564 50.04 22.53 2.08
CA TYR A 564 50.79 23.09 3.21
C TYR A 564 51.98 22.22 3.62
N ASP A 565 51.83 20.89 3.60
CA ASP A 565 52.92 19.96 3.87
C ASP A 565 54.07 20.10 2.85
N LEU A 566 53.74 20.28 1.56
CA LEU A 566 54.73 20.55 0.51
C LEU A 566 55.51 21.86 0.75
N GLU A 567 54.87 22.86 1.38
CA GLU A 567 55.49 24.13 1.79
C GLU A 567 56.17 24.06 3.18
N SER A 568 56.22 22.89 3.82
CA SER A 568 56.70 22.71 5.21
C SER A 568 55.91 23.50 6.27
N ARG A 569 54.67 23.87 5.97
CA ARG A 569 53.72 24.55 6.85
C ARG A 569 52.92 23.51 7.64
N TYR A 570 53.61 22.83 8.54
CA TYR A 570 53.11 21.60 9.17
C TYR A 570 51.90 21.84 10.08
N GLU A 571 51.84 22.97 10.79
CA GLU A 571 50.72 23.31 11.67
C GLU A 571 49.41 23.53 10.88
N GLU A 572 49.45 24.27 9.76
CA GLU A 572 48.30 24.40 8.88
C GLU A 572 47.93 23.06 8.23
N SER A 573 48.92 22.26 7.84
CA SER A 573 48.71 20.93 7.29
C SER A 573 47.95 20.00 8.25
N LEU A 574 48.38 19.94 9.52
CA LEU A 574 47.69 19.19 10.58
C LEU A 574 46.23 19.64 10.71
N SER A 575 45.98 20.95 10.74
CA SER A 575 44.62 21.49 10.88
C SER A 575 43.70 21.05 9.73
N GLU A 576 44.21 21.06 8.50
CA GLU A 576 43.42 20.63 7.34
C GLU A 576 43.22 19.10 7.32
N PHE A 577 44.21 18.29 7.68
CA PHE A 577 44.02 16.84 7.80
C PHE A 577 43.03 16.48 8.92
N GLU A 578 43.04 17.18 10.05
CA GLU A 578 42.05 17.01 11.11
C GLU A 578 40.62 17.32 10.61
N LYS A 579 40.45 18.38 9.82
CA LYS A 579 39.16 18.68 9.17
C LYS A 579 38.76 17.60 8.17
N ALA A 580 39.69 17.08 7.37
CA ALA A 580 39.44 15.98 6.44
C ALA A 580 38.95 14.71 7.17
N ILE A 581 39.60 14.34 8.27
CA ILE A 581 39.22 13.21 9.13
C ILE A 581 37.84 13.44 9.76
N ALA A 582 37.55 14.67 10.20
CA ALA A 582 36.23 15.00 10.75
C ALA A 582 35.11 14.88 9.70
N SER A 583 35.38 15.27 8.44
CA SER A 583 34.41 15.17 7.34
C SER A 583 34.22 13.76 6.82
N ASN A 584 35.26 12.92 6.79
CA ASN A 584 35.16 11.51 6.40
C ASN A 584 36.05 10.62 7.29
N PRO A 585 35.54 10.15 8.44
CA PRO A 585 36.33 9.44 9.44
C PRO A 585 36.69 7.99 9.04
N LYS A 586 36.12 7.46 7.96
CA LYS A 586 36.37 6.10 7.49
C LYS A 586 37.54 6.01 6.49
N GLU A 587 37.98 7.15 5.97
CA GLU A 587 39.08 7.20 5.01
C GLU A 587 40.43 7.22 5.73
N GLY A 588 41.15 6.10 5.68
CA GLY A 588 42.43 5.94 6.38
C GLY A 588 43.57 6.75 5.79
N THR A 589 43.46 7.16 4.51
CA THR A 589 44.48 7.96 3.83
C THR A 589 44.75 9.29 4.57
N TYR A 590 43.69 9.97 5.04
CA TYR A 590 43.82 11.25 5.74
C TYR A 590 44.51 11.10 7.09
N VAL A 591 44.26 9.98 7.78
CA VAL A 591 44.92 9.65 9.04
C VAL A 591 46.40 9.29 8.81
N CYS A 592 46.72 8.65 7.70
CA CYS A 592 48.11 8.40 7.30
C CYS A 592 48.86 9.70 7.00
N ASN A 593 48.26 10.62 6.27
CA ASN A 593 48.87 11.92 5.98
C ASN A 593 49.12 12.73 7.26
N LEU A 594 48.16 12.71 8.21
CA LEU A 594 48.36 13.29 9.54
C LEU A 594 49.55 12.65 10.29
N ALA A 595 49.68 11.32 10.22
CA ALA A 595 50.79 10.59 10.82
C ALA A 595 52.14 10.98 10.22
N GLU A 596 52.20 11.17 8.90
CA GLU A 596 53.39 11.62 8.18
C GLU A 596 53.83 13.01 8.63
N VAL A 597 52.90 13.96 8.79
CA VAL A 597 53.22 15.30 9.30
C VAL A 597 53.75 15.24 10.73
N TYR A 598 53.20 14.36 11.60
CA TYR A 598 53.75 14.15 12.93
C TYR A 598 55.19 13.59 12.91
N CYS A 599 55.53 12.73 11.95
CA CYS A 599 56.93 12.30 11.74
C CYS A 599 57.83 13.50 11.37
N LYS A 600 57.37 14.38 10.47
CA LYS A 600 58.13 15.57 10.04
C LYS A 600 58.36 16.57 11.18
N LEU A 601 57.40 16.67 12.10
CA LEU A 601 57.48 17.44 13.35
C LEU A 601 58.28 16.76 14.48
N ASN A 602 58.89 15.59 14.23
CA ASN A 602 59.59 14.78 15.24
C ASN A 602 58.72 14.43 16.46
N ASN A 603 57.44 14.11 16.25
CA ASN A 603 56.53 13.64 17.30
C ASN A 603 56.18 12.15 17.09
N PRO A 604 57.08 11.22 17.46
CA PRO A 604 56.93 9.81 17.14
C PRO A 604 55.74 9.14 17.83
N GLN A 605 55.38 9.61 19.03
CA GLN A 605 54.23 9.07 19.75
C GLN A 605 52.92 9.32 18.97
N LYS A 606 52.64 10.57 18.60
CA LYS A 606 51.42 10.90 17.85
C LYS A 606 51.42 10.31 16.44
N ALA A 607 52.59 10.24 15.79
CA ALA A 607 52.73 9.62 14.48
C ALA A 607 52.35 8.13 14.52
N LEU A 608 52.86 7.38 15.51
CA LEU A 608 52.58 5.96 15.65
C LEU A 608 51.09 5.72 15.97
N GLU A 609 50.51 6.51 16.89
CA GLU A 609 49.08 6.43 17.22
C GLU A 609 48.18 6.65 16.00
N ALA A 610 48.49 7.67 15.18
CA ALA A 610 47.77 7.97 13.96
C ALA A 610 47.97 6.87 12.89
N ALA A 611 49.19 6.36 12.70
CA ALA A 611 49.46 5.28 11.76
C ALA A 611 48.71 3.98 12.14
N GLU A 612 48.70 3.61 13.42
CA GLU A 612 47.90 2.46 13.88
C GLU A 612 46.39 2.66 13.64
N LYS A 613 45.90 3.88 13.81
CA LYS A 613 44.51 4.23 13.52
C LYS A 613 44.21 4.13 12.02
N SER A 614 45.09 4.61 11.15
CA SER A 614 44.99 4.47 9.69
C SER A 614 44.98 2.99 9.26
N LYS A 615 45.86 2.17 9.83
CA LYS A 615 45.87 0.71 9.57
C LYS A 615 44.57 0.02 9.97
N LYS A 616 43.96 0.44 11.10
CA LYS A 616 42.67 -0.12 11.57
C LYS A 616 41.51 0.16 10.61
N THR A 617 41.58 1.17 9.76
CA THR A 617 40.56 1.41 8.73
C THR A 617 40.79 0.59 7.45
N GLY A 618 41.83 -0.26 7.42
CA GLY A 618 42.19 -1.06 6.25
C GLY A 618 42.99 -0.30 5.19
N HIS A 619 43.52 0.89 5.51
CA HIS A 619 44.39 1.61 4.58
C HIS A 619 45.77 0.94 4.52
N GLU A 620 46.32 0.85 3.31
CA GLU A 620 47.64 0.30 3.04
C GLU A 620 48.39 1.24 2.09
N SER A 621 49.58 1.65 2.49
CA SER A 621 50.49 2.45 1.66
C SER A 621 51.94 2.24 2.08
N ALA A 622 52.88 2.53 1.18
CA ALA A 622 54.30 2.48 1.51
C ALA A 622 54.65 3.46 2.64
N THR A 623 54.06 4.66 2.61
CA THR A 623 54.17 5.68 3.66
C THR A 623 53.71 5.15 5.01
N LEU A 624 52.54 4.51 5.07
CA LEU A 624 52.03 3.93 6.31
C LEU A 624 52.98 2.88 6.88
N ASN A 625 53.46 1.97 6.03
CA ASN A 625 54.40 0.92 6.45
C ASN A 625 55.71 1.52 6.96
N ALA A 626 56.26 2.52 6.25
CA ALA A 626 57.47 3.21 6.67
C ALA A 626 57.33 3.87 8.05
N ILE A 627 56.18 4.52 8.33
CA ILE A 627 55.90 5.13 9.65
C ILE A 627 55.82 4.06 10.75
N LEU A 628 55.17 2.92 10.47
CA LEU A 628 55.04 1.84 11.44
C LEU A 628 56.39 1.15 11.72
N GLU A 629 57.20 0.92 10.70
CA GLU A 629 58.53 0.31 10.80
C GLU A 629 59.52 1.24 11.52
N SER A 630 59.47 2.55 11.26
CA SER A 630 60.28 3.55 11.96
C SER A 630 59.79 3.84 13.38
N LYS A 631 58.66 3.23 13.80
CA LYS A 631 57.99 3.50 15.08
C LYS A 631 57.64 4.99 15.26
N GLY A 632 57.20 5.64 14.19
CA GLY A 632 56.85 7.06 14.18
C GLY A 632 58.05 8.02 14.06
N MET A 633 59.28 7.50 14.02
CA MET A 633 60.46 8.34 13.83
C MET A 633 60.53 8.87 12.39
N ARG A 634 61.08 10.08 12.23
CA ARG A 634 61.35 10.64 10.91
C ARG A 634 62.27 9.68 10.13
N TYR A 635 61.81 9.29 8.95
CA TYR A 635 62.54 8.41 8.03
C TYR A 635 62.97 9.22 6.80
N SER A 636 64.02 8.74 6.12
CA SER A 636 64.64 9.38 4.96
C SER A 636 63.98 8.96 3.65
#